data_AF-A0A8J6CYV4-F1
#
_entry.id   AF-A0A8J6CYV4-F1
#
_cell.length_a   1.000
_cell.length_b   1.000
_cell.length_c   1.000
_cell.angle_alpha   90.00
_cell.angle_beta   90.00
_cell.angle_gamma   90.00
#
_symmetry.space_group_name_H-M   'P 1'
#
loop_
_entity.id
_entity.type
_entity.pdbx_description
1 polymer ?
#
loop_
_entity_poly.entity_id
_entity_poly.type
_entity_poly.pdbx_seq_one_letter_code
_entity_poly.pdbx_strand_id
1 'polypeptide(L)'
;MAKYVMYGPLAANVMYSWIYEDSYKHPWCVHILIICALRGFMHQLWNSYNNMLFLGNCRIKQQGVEFKQIDKEWDWDNFILLQGLLATMACLMFPSMDDEFPIWNTKGFITLMLLHVMVSEPLYYWMHRFFHGRYLFTHYHSLHHSSSVPHPFTAGHATFLEHLILSMVVGIPIMGSILMGSGSTSMIYGYVLGFDFMRCMGHSNVEVIHGAIFNKLPFLRYLIYTPTYHSLHHSDMGTNFCLFMPLFDAMWNTLNSNSWQLHNKITLNSGKNGRVPDFVFLAHILDVMSAMHIPFVNRSFASIPFSTRMFLLPFWPTTLMVLLMMWAWSKTFLLTFYNLRGRLYQTWVVPRFGFQYFLPFAADGINKKIEEAILKADRMGVKVISLAALNKNEALNGGGTLFVNKHPQLKVRVCHGNTLSAAVIVNEIPGDVKEVFLTGSTSKLGRAIALYLCRRRVRVLMLTSSTERFQKIQKEAPTDTQNYLVHVTKYQAAQNCKTWIAGKWITPWEQSWAPSGTHFHQFVVPPILASRRDCTYGDLAAMRLPEDVEGLGSCEYKLERGVVHACHAGGAVHQLEGWTHHEIGPIDVDRIDLVWEAALKHGFRPRAPNGMPVRRTISSVVERAPDNCVVVPGLMHLPHSTLKQEFVKKWIMGLQRCKFSNKNMSIFERKKAIKLSADTAMASARKGLTCWSRALISNPDRPVPTTTRRASLACKKIVKRSRRIRRTAKCGAARKRQITRSIAQCLVRKRTQILKSLIPGGEFMDEVCLIEETLDYITSLRVQVDVMRSLASASVRASEPHN
;
A
#
# COMPACT_ATOMS: atom_id res chain seq x y z
N MET A 1 -9.51 6.72 7.35
CA MET A 1 -10.14 6.28 8.62
C MET A 1 -11.10 7.31 9.19
N ALA A 2 -10.79 8.61 9.21
CA ALA A 2 -11.69 9.63 9.78
C ALA A 2 -13.10 9.65 9.17
N LYS A 3 -13.27 9.40 7.86
CA LYS A 3 -14.58 9.43 7.20
C LYS A 3 -15.60 8.38 7.70
N TYR A 4 -15.14 7.23 8.21
CA TYR A 4 -16.04 6.20 8.74
C TYR A 4 -16.59 6.53 10.13
N VAL A 5 -16.08 7.59 10.78
CA VAL A 5 -16.67 8.13 12.02
C VAL A 5 -18.10 8.63 11.79
N MET A 6 -18.47 8.93 10.54
CA MET A 6 -19.85 9.27 10.17
C MET A 6 -20.86 8.13 10.43
N TYR A 7 -20.42 6.88 10.49
CA TYR A 7 -21.25 5.76 10.95
C TYR A 7 -21.33 5.65 12.48
N GLY A 8 -20.53 6.45 13.20
CA GLY A 8 -20.45 6.44 14.67
C GLY A 8 -21.80 6.64 15.36
N PRO A 9 -22.62 7.64 14.97
CA PRO A 9 -23.97 7.81 15.53
C PRO A 9 -24.89 6.61 15.30
N LEU A 10 -24.87 6.01 14.10
CA LEU A 10 -25.62 4.79 13.78
C LEU A 10 -25.18 3.61 14.65
N ALA A 11 -23.87 3.37 14.73
CA ALA A 11 -23.31 2.30 15.54
C ALA A 11 -23.57 2.53 17.04
N ALA A 12 -23.48 3.78 17.51
CA ALA A 12 -23.78 4.16 18.89
C ALA A 12 -25.25 3.95 19.22
N ASN A 13 -26.17 4.29 18.32
CA ASN A 13 -27.61 4.06 18.51
C ASN A 13 -27.92 2.55 18.60
N VAL A 14 -27.34 1.75 17.71
CA VAL A 14 -27.45 0.27 17.76
C VAL A 14 -26.90 -0.28 19.08
N MET A 15 -25.73 0.19 19.51
CA MET A 15 -25.13 -0.22 20.78
C MET A 15 -25.97 0.22 21.98
N TYR A 16 -26.56 1.42 21.92
CA TYR A 16 -27.39 1.97 22.99
C TYR A 16 -28.66 1.14 23.16
N SER A 17 -29.43 0.91 22.09
CA SER A 17 -30.62 0.05 22.16
C SER A 17 -30.26 -1.35 22.60
N TRP A 18 -29.16 -1.95 22.12
CA TRP A 18 -28.75 -3.29 22.54
C TRP A 18 -28.35 -3.42 24.02
N ILE A 19 -27.85 -2.34 24.64
CA ILE A 19 -27.37 -2.34 26.02
C ILE A 19 -28.46 -1.94 27.01
N TYR A 20 -29.34 -1.01 26.63
CA TYR A 20 -30.27 -0.34 27.54
C TYR A 20 -31.75 -0.62 27.25
N GLU A 21 -32.10 -1.15 26.08
CA GLU A 21 -33.48 -1.43 25.70
C GLU A 21 -33.63 -2.94 25.42
N ASP A 22 -34.57 -3.62 26.11
CA ASP A 22 -34.84 -5.05 25.89
C ASP A 22 -35.59 -5.31 24.54
N SER A 23 -35.77 -4.29 23.69
CA SER A 23 -36.32 -4.39 22.33
C SER A 23 -35.55 -3.54 21.31
N TYR A 24 -35.43 -4.04 20.08
CA TYR A 24 -34.81 -3.33 18.96
C TYR A 24 -35.75 -2.24 18.44
N LYS A 25 -35.68 -1.02 18.99
CA LYS A 25 -36.56 0.09 18.55
C LYS A 25 -36.26 0.62 17.13
N HIS A 26 -35.07 0.36 16.58
CA HIS A 26 -34.69 0.79 15.22
C HIS A 26 -33.93 -0.31 14.44
N PRO A 27 -34.62 -1.36 13.95
CA PRO A 27 -33.99 -2.49 13.25
C PRO A 27 -33.21 -2.03 11.99
N TRP A 28 -33.67 -0.95 11.34
CA TRP A 28 -33.09 -0.48 10.09
C TRP A 28 -31.70 0.16 10.21
N CYS A 29 -31.32 0.68 11.38
CA CYS A 29 -29.95 1.17 11.58
C CYS A 29 -28.90 0.06 11.37
N VAL A 30 -29.20 -1.16 11.84
CA VAL A 30 -28.34 -2.33 11.64
C VAL A 30 -28.35 -2.75 10.18
N HIS A 31 -29.53 -2.81 9.55
CA HIS A 31 -29.65 -3.18 8.14
C HIS A 31 -28.87 -2.22 7.22
N ILE A 32 -28.92 -0.91 7.47
CA ILE A 32 -28.15 0.09 6.70
C ILE A 32 -26.65 -0.18 6.80
N LEU A 33 -26.14 -0.45 8.01
CA LEU A 33 -24.71 -0.77 8.21
C LEU A 33 -24.32 -2.07 7.49
N ILE A 34 -25.16 -3.10 7.56
CA ILE A 34 -24.95 -4.36 6.85
C ILE A 34 -24.95 -4.12 5.33
N ILE A 35 -25.93 -3.40 4.79
CA ILE A 35 -26.01 -3.06 3.37
C ILE A 35 -24.75 -2.30 2.95
N CYS A 36 -24.33 -1.26 3.68
CA CYS A 36 -23.11 -0.51 3.36
C CYS A 36 -21.87 -1.42 3.32
N ALA A 37 -21.74 -2.34 4.28
CA ALA A 37 -20.65 -3.31 4.31
C ALA A 37 -20.69 -4.28 3.12
N LEU A 38 -21.87 -4.82 2.79
CA LEU A 38 -22.07 -5.73 1.65
C LEU A 38 -21.80 -5.04 0.32
N ARG A 39 -22.18 -3.76 0.16
CA ARG A 39 -21.88 -2.96 -1.03
C ARG A 39 -20.39 -2.73 -1.21
N GLY A 40 -19.68 -2.38 -0.14
CA GLY A 40 -18.22 -2.27 -0.16
C GLY A 40 -17.55 -3.60 -0.50
N PHE A 41 -18.07 -4.70 0.05
CA PHE A 41 -17.60 -6.05 -0.26
C PHE A 41 -17.85 -6.44 -1.73
N MET A 42 -19.01 -6.09 -2.30
CA MET A 42 -19.33 -6.33 -3.71
C MET A 42 -18.32 -5.64 -4.64
N HIS A 43 -18.02 -4.37 -4.41
CA HIS A 43 -17.02 -3.64 -5.18
C HIS A 43 -15.63 -4.26 -5.03
N GLN A 44 -15.28 -4.72 -3.82
CA GLN A 44 -14.02 -5.40 -3.57
C GLN A 44 -13.94 -6.76 -4.29
N LEU A 45 -15.02 -7.54 -4.35
CA LEU A 45 -15.08 -8.78 -5.11
C LEU A 45 -14.92 -8.52 -6.62
N TRP A 46 -15.59 -7.51 -7.15
CA TRP A 46 -15.42 -7.09 -8.54
C TRP A 46 -14.00 -6.58 -8.82
N ASN A 47 -13.39 -5.81 -7.91
CA ASN A 47 -11.98 -5.46 -7.99
C ASN A 47 -11.09 -6.71 -8.06
N SER A 48 -11.34 -7.70 -7.20
CA SER A 48 -10.59 -8.95 -7.21
C SER A 48 -10.70 -9.65 -8.56
N TYR A 49 -11.93 -9.85 -9.05
CA TYR A 49 -12.18 -10.50 -10.33
C TYR A 49 -11.53 -9.74 -11.51
N ASN A 50 -11.70 -8.43 -11.57
CA ASN A 50 -11.16 -7.58 -12.64
C ASN A 50 -9.60 -7.60 -12.70
N ASN A 51 -8.94 -7.82 -11.56
CA ASN A 51 -7.48 -7.88 -11.45
C ASN A 51 -6.92 -9.32 -11.43
N MET A 52 -7.77 -10.36 -11.44
CA MET A 52 -7.34 -11.74 -11.61
C MET A 52 -7.02 -12.02 -13.08
N LEU A 53 -5.90 -11.46 -13.55
CA LEU A 53 -5.45 -11.51 -14.95
C LEU A 53 -5.24 -12.94 -15.50
N PHE A 54 -5.19 -13.93 -14.62
CA PHE A 54 -5.06 -15.34 -14.97
C PHE A 54 -6.41 -16.05 -15.21
N LEU A 55 -7.55 -15.42 -14.86
CA LEU A 55 -8.90 -15.92 -15.14
C LEU A 55 -9.51 -15.29 -16.39
N GLY A 56 -9.19 -14.02 -16.68
CA GLY A 56 -9.87 -13.23 -17.71
C GLY A 56 -9.05 -13.05 -18.98
N ASN A 57 -9.38 -13.81 -20.04
CA ASN A 57 -8.87 -13.56 -21.40
C ASN A 57 -9.70 -12.50 -22.17
N CYS A 58 -10.81 -12.03 -21.59
CA CYS A 58 -11.75 -11.11 -22.25
C CYS A 58 -11.55 -9.65 -21.80
N ARG A 59 -10.30 -9.17 -21.73
CA ARG A 59 -10.05 -7.76 -21.40
C ARG A 59 -10.49 -6.85 -22.54
N ILE A 60 -11.19 -5.77 -22.21
CA ILE A 60 -11.69 -4.80 -23.20
C ILE A 60 -10.58 -3.83 -23.59
N LYS A 61 -10.09 -3.04 -22.63
CA LYS A 61 -8.92 -2.17 -22.78
C LYS A 61 -7.64 -2.92 -22.41
N GLN A 62 -6.66 -2.89 -23.31
CA GLN A 62 -5.36 -3.55 -23.12
C GLN A 62 -4.41 -2.74 -22.23
N GLN A 63 -4.75 -1.48 -21.94
CA GLN A 63 -4.03 -0.63 -21.00
C GLN A 63 -4.22 -1.13 -19.55
N GLY A 64 -3.18 -0.94 -18.74
CA GLY A 64 -3.23 -1.15 -17.29
C GLY A 64 -3.78 0.07 -16.56
N VAL A 65 -4.18 -0.10 -15.30
CA VAL A 65 -4.62 1.03 -14.45
C VAL A 65 -3.38 1.68 -13.83
N GLU A 66 -3.23 2.99 -13.99
CA GLU A 66 -2.06 3.74 -13.50
C GLU A 66 -2.22 4.28 -12.08
N PHE A 67 -1.10 4.57 -11.42
CA PHE A 67 -1.09 5.25 -10.10
C PHE A 67 -1.95 6.52 -10.08
N LYS A 68 -1.88 7.37 -11.11
CA LYS A 68 -2.66 8.62 -11.19
C LYS A 68 -4.17 8.35 -11.14
N GLN A 69 -4.64 7.30 -11.83
CA GLN A 69 -6.06 6.93 -11.79
C GLN A 69 -6.44 6.37 -10.41
N ILE A 70 -5.59 5.53 -9.81
CA ILE A 70 -5.81 4.99 -8.47
C ILE A 70 -5.93 6.11 -7.43
N ASP A 71 -5.11 7.15 -7.54
CA ASP A 71 -5.14 8.29 -6.61
C ASP A 71 -6.41 9.12 -6.74
N LYS A 72 -6.87 9.37 -7.97
CA LYS A 72 -8.16 10.05 -8.21
C LYS A 72 -9.34 9.25 -7.63
N GLU A 73 -9.30 7.94 -7.82
CA GLU A 73 -10.34 7.01 -7.37
C GLU A 73 -10.12 6.53 -5.92
N TRP A 74 -9.23 7.16 -5.14
CA TRP A 74 -8.86 6.67 -3.81
C TRP A 74 -10.05 6.58 -2.87
N ASP A 75 -10.94 7.57 -2.95
CA ASP A 75 -12.16 7.71 -2.15
C ASP A 75 -13.43 7.28 -2.90
N TRP A 76 -13.30 6.28 -3.79
CA TRP A 76 -14.42 5.73 -4.56
C TRP A 76 -15.62 5.29 -3.70
N ASP A 77 -15.41 4.96 -2.42
CA ASP A 77 -16.46 4.49 -1.50
C ASP A 77 -17.27 5.62 -0.85
N ASN A 78 -16.99 6.89 -1.16
CA ASN A 78 -17.70 8.04 -0.60
C ASN A 78 -19.22 8.01 -0.89
N PHE A 79 -19.65 7.45 -2.02
CA PHE A 79 -21.08 7.32 -2.32
C PHE A 79 -21.80 6.33 -1.40
N ILE A 80 -21.11 5.30 -0.90
CA ILE A 80 -21.67 4.35 0.08
C ILE A 80 -21.94 5.07 1.40
N LEU A 81 -21.02 5.96 1.81
CA LEU A 81 -21.20 6.81 2.99
C LEU A 81 -22.41 7.74 2.80
N LEU A 82 -22.46 8.46 1.68
CA LEU A 82 -23.54 9.38 1.36
C LEU A 82 -24.90 8.68 1.35
N GLN A 83 -25.02 7.55 0.64
CA GLN A 83 -26.27 6.81 0.55
C GLN A 83 -26.67 6.16 1.88
N GLY A 84 -25.70 5.76 2.71
CA GLY A 84 -25.97 5.32 4.08
C GLY A 84 -26.58 6.45 4.94
N LEU A 85 -26.05 7.66 4.82
CA LEU A 85 -26.59 8.85 5.50
C LEU A 85 -27.98 9.23 4.99
N LEU A 86 -28.19 9.23 3.67
CA LEU A 86 -29.49 9.47 3.06
C LEU A 86 -30.53 8.43 3.52
N ALA A 87 -30.16 7.15 3.55
CA ALA A 87 -31.03 6.09 4.03
C ALA A 87 -31.39 6.26 5.52
N THR A 88 -30.43 6.70 6.34
CA THR A 88 -30.67 6.98 7.76
C THR A 88 -31.60 8.17 7.94
N MET A 89 -31.39 9.26 7.20
CA MET A 89 -32.31 10.40 7.21
C MET A 89 -33.71 10.00 6.76
N ALA A 90 -33.82 9.13 5.75
CA ALA A 90 -35.10 8.62 5.29
C ALA A 90 -35.82 7.84 6.40
N CYS A 91 -35.13 6.93 7.12
CA CYS A 91 -35.72 6.24 8.27
C CYS A 91 -36.21 7.21 9.35
N LEU A 92 -35.48 8.30 9.61
CA LEU A 92 -35.88 9.30 10.61
C LEU A 92 -37.05 10.19 10.15
N MET A 93 -37.14 10.48 8.86
CA MET A 93 -38.20 11.34 8.30
C MET A 93 -39.51 10.60 8.07
N PHE A 94 -39.47 9.28 7.86
CA PHE A 94 -40.63 8.46 7.56
C PHE A 94 -40.80 7.37 8.63
N PRO A 95 -41.55 7.63 9.72
CA PRO A 95 -41.77 6.66 10.80
C PRO A 95 -42.41 5.34 10.33
N SER A 96 -43.12 5.34 9.19
CA SER A 96 -43.63 4.12 8.54
C SER A 96 -42.52 3.16 8.06
N MET A 97 -41.25 3.57 8.09
CA MET A 97 -40.10 2.70 7.84
C MET A 97 -39.52 2.08 9.12
N ASP A 98 -39.98 2.48 10.31
CA ASP A 98 -39.62 1.81 11.57
C ASP A 98 -40.42 0.50 11.79
N ASP A 99 -41.49 0.28 11.02
CA ASP A 99 -42.25 -0.96 11.04
C ASP A 99 -41.43 -2.15 10.49
N GLU A 100 -41.59 -3.33 11.10
CA GLU A 100 -40.97 -4.56 10.61
C GLU A 100 -41.57 -4.96 9.26
N PHE A 101 -40.86 -4.67 8.17
CA PHE A 101 -41.25 -5.14 6.86
C PHE A 101 -41.23 -6.68 6.81
N PRO A 102 -42.15 -7.31 6.06
CA PRO A 102 -42.07 -8.74 5.81
C PRO A 102 -40.73 -9.07 5.15
N ILE A 103 -40.16 -10.22 5.49
CA ILE A 103 -38.87 -10.64 4.92
C ILE A 103 -38.98 -10.76 3.40
N TRP A 104 -40.11 -11.28 2.88
CA TRP A 104 -40.35 -11.52 1.45
C TRP A 104 -41.75 -11.07 1.03
N ASN A 105 -41.83 -10.35 -0.09
CA ASN A 105 -43.10 -10.02 -0.74
C ASN A 105 -42.92 -9.97 -2.27
N THR A 106 -43.49 -10.95 -2.99
CA THR A 106 -43.37 -11.03 -4.46
C THR A 106 -43.98 -9.83 -5.18
N LYS A 107 -45.08 -9.25 -4.67
CA LYS A 107 -45.68 -8.04 -5.25
C LYS A 107 -44.69 -6.87 -5.20
N GLY A 108 -43.91 -6.77 -4.12
CA GLY A 108 -42.86 -5.77 -3.95
C GLY A 108 -41.80 -5.85 -5.05
N PHE A 109 -41.29 -7.05 -5.34
CA PHE A 109 -40.33 -7.25 -6.42
C PHE A 109 -40.90 -6.89 -7.80
N ILE A 110 -42.15 -7.26 -8.08
CA ILE A 110 -42.81 -6.93 -9.36
C ILE A 110 -42.97 -5.41 -9.49
N THR A 111 -43.55 -4.74 -8.49
CA THR A 111 -43.71 -3.28 -8.48
C THR A 111 -42.37 -2.57 -8.59
N LEU A 112 -41.35 -3.05 -7.87
CA LEU A 112 -40.01 -2.48 -7.91
C LEU A 112 -39.38 -2.60 -9.31
N MET A 113 -39.52 -3.75 -9.97
CA MET A 113 -39.01 -3.94 -11.33
C MET A 113 -39.76 -3.06 -12.34
N LEU A 114 -41.09 -2.95 -12.23
CA LEU A 114 -41.88 -2.05 -13.08
C LEU A 114 -41.45 -0.59 -12.90
N LEU A 115 -41.28 -0.13 -11.66
CA LEU A 115 -40.82 1.24 -11.38
C LEU A 115 -39.37 1.46 -11.85
N HIS A 116 -38.51 0.46 -11.75
CA HIS A 116 -37.14 0.56 -12.26
C HIS A 116 -37.14 0.75 -13.78
N VAL A 117 -37.83 -0.12 -14.52
CA VAL A 117 -37.89 -0.09 -15.99
C VAL A 117 -38.61 1.15 -16.49
N MET A 118 -39.76 1.50 -15.91
CA MET A 118 -40.62 2.57 -16.46
C MET A 118 -40.24 3.96 -15.96
N VAL A 119 -39.53 4.08 -14.82
CA VAL A 119 -39.19 5.37 -14.23
C VAL A 119 -37.69 5.56 -14.12
N SER A 120 -36.98 4.65 -13.44
CA SER A 120 -35.56 4.87 -13.12
C SER A 120 -34.65 4.84 -14.35
N GLU A 121 -34.87 3.90 -15.26
CA GLU A 121 -34.09 3.79 -16.50
C GLU A 121 -34.26 5.02 -17.42
N PRO A 122 -35.49 5.45 -17.81
CA PRO A 122 -35.67 6.69 -18.57
C PRO A 122 -35.14 7.94 -17.84
N LEU A 123 -35.37 8.04 -16.53
CA LEU A 123 -34.92 9.18 -15.75
C LEU A 123 -33.39 9.27 -15.75
N TYR A 124 -32.70 8.16 -15.49
CA TYR A 124 -31.24 8.13 -15.53
C TYR A 124 -30.72 8.42 -16.93
N TYR A 125 -31.31 7.83 -17.98
CA TYR A 125 -30.93 8.08 -19.37
C TYR A 125 -30.90 9.58 -19.69
N TRP A 126 -31.97 10.31 -19.37
CA TRP A 126 -32.04 11.75 -19.63
C TRP A 126 -31.08 12.55 -18.77
N MET A 127 -30.99 12.25 -17.46
CA MET A 127 -30.04 12.92 -16.57
C MET A 127 -28.60 12.71 -17.03
N HIS A 128 -28.23 11.49 -17.41
CA HIS A 128 -26.91 11.15 -17.92
C HIS A 128 -26.63 11.90 -19.22
N ARG A 129 -27.58 11.95 -20.15
CA ARG A 129 -27.45 12.74 -21.37
C ARG A 129 -27.27 14.25 -21.09
N PHE A 130 -27.97 14.81 -20.11
CA PHE A 130 -27.77 16.20 -19.68
C PHE A 130 -26.39 16.42 -19.06
N PHE A 131 -25.87 15.45 -18.31
CA PHE A 131 -24.50 15.48 -17.78
C PHE A 131 -23.43 15.52 -18.89
N HIS A 132 -23.74 15.04 -20.09
CA HIS A 132 -22.89 15.19 -21.27
C HIS A 132 -23.07 16.51 -22.03
N GLY A 133 -23.93 17.41 -21.53
CA GLY A 133 -24.00 18.80 -22.00
C GLY A 133 -22.75 19.58 -21.58
N ARG A 134 -22.35 20.58 -22.39
CA ARG A 134 -21.08 21.32 -22.26
C ARG A 134 -20.78 21.79 -20.82
N TYR A 135 -21.74 22.38 -20.12
CA TYR A 135 -21.53 22.89 -18.76
C TYR A 135 -21.44 21.78 -17.71
N LEU A 136 -22.40 20.86 -17.68
CA LEU A 136 -22.47 19.80 -16.68
C LEU A 136 -21.34 18.77 -16.87
N PHE A 137 -20.89 18.56 -18.10
CA PHE A 137 -19.76 17.69 -18.38
C PHE A 137 -18.50 18.25 -17.74
N THR A 138 -18.12 19.48 -18.08
CA THR A 138 -16.86 20.08 -17.60
C THR A 138 -16.79 20.20 -16.07
N HIS A 139 -17.91 20.42 -15.38
CA HIS A 139 -17.91 20.69 -13.94
C HIS A 139 -18.27 19.48 -13.08
N TYR A 140 -19.00 18.50 -13.63
CA TYR A 140 -19.47 17.34 -12.88
C TYR A 140 -19.00 16.04 -13.51
N HIS A 141 -19.39 15.76 -14.76
CA HIS A 141 -19.24 14.42 -15.32
C HIS A 141 -17.84 14.11 -15.87
N SER A 142 -17.02 15.11 -16.17
CA SER A 142 -15.65 14.92 -16.67
C SER A 142 -14.76 14.23 -15.65
N LEU A 143 -15.05 14.36 -14.35
CA LEU A 143 -14.35 13.63 -13.29
C LEU A 143 -14.50 12.12 -13.47
N HIS A 144 -15.74 11.68 -13.69
CA HIS A 144 -16.08 10.27 -13.92
C HIS A 144 -15.39 9.71 -15.16
N HIS A 145 -15.40 10.48 -16.26
CA HIS A 145 -14.71 10.13 -17.52
C HIS A 145 -13.19 10.31 -17.48
N SER A 146 -12.64 10.90 -16.42
CA SER A 146 -11.19 11.09 -16.31
C SER A 146 -10.42 9.79 -16.03
N SER A 147 -11.14 8.70 -15.74
CA SER A 147 -10.61 7.35 -15.57
C SER A 147 -10.46 6.64 -16.91
N SER A 148 -9.23 6.64 -17.42
CA SER A 148 -8.88 6.07 -18.73
C SER A 148 -9.29 4.61 -18.92
N VAL A 149 -9.14 3.79 -17.89
CA VAL A 149 -9.48 2.37 -17.89
C VAL A 149 -10.63 2.15 -16.91
N PRO A 150 -11.85 1.82 -17.39
CA PRO A 150 -12.96 1.51 -16.49
C PRO A 150 -12.57 0.44 -15.47
N HIS A 151 -12.89 0.70 -14.21
CA HIS A 151 -12.69 -0.21 -13.11
C HIS A 151 -13.95 -0.24 -12.23
N PRO A 152 -14.24 -1.31 -11.48
CA PRO A 152 -15.36 -1.32 -10.52
C PRO A 152 -15.38 -0.15 -9.54
N PHE A 153 -14.21 0.41 -9.22
CA PHE A 153 -14.10 1.59 -8.36
C PHE A 153 -14.36 2.90 -9.12
N THR A 154 -14.19 2.94 -10.44
CA THR A 154 -14.63 4.05 -11.30
C THR A 154 -16.14 4.27 -11.20
N ALA A 155 -16.92 3.21 -10.99
CA ALA A 155 -18.34 3.35 -10.68
C ALA A 155 -18.55 4.29 -9.47
N GLY A 156 -17.79 4.14 -8.40
CA GLY A 156 -17.85 5.02 -7.24
C GLY A 156 -17.25 6.41 -7.45
N HIS A 157 -16.47 6.62 -8.51
CA HIS A 157 -15.75 7.86 -8.78
C HIS A 157 -16.60 8.83 -9.61
N ALA A 158 -17.35 9.68 -8.91
CA ALA A 158 -18.20 10.74 -9.48
C ALA A 158 -18.36 11.87 -8.47
N THR A 159 -18.89 13.01 -8.91
CA THR A 159 -19.14 14.17 -8.04
C THR A 159 -20.29 13.95 -7.08
N PHE A 160 -20.38 14.82 -6.07
CA PHE A 160 -21.48 14.80 -5.10
C PHE A 160 -22.86 14.91 -5.77
N LEU A 161 -23.00 15.80 -6.77
CA LEU A 161 -24.26 16.00 -7.49
C LEU A 161 -24.67 14.75 -8.27
N GLU A 162 -23.75 14.12 -8.98
CA GLU A 162 -24.00 12.86 -9.70
C GLU A 162 -24.45 11.76 -8.74
N HIS A 163 -23.78 11.62 -7.59
CA HIS A 163 -24.18 10.65 -6.58
C HIS A 163 -25.53 10.97 -5.93
N LEU A 164 -25.88 12.25 -5.74
CA LEU A 164 -27.20 12.65 -5.24
C LEU A 164 -28.30 12.25 -6.23
N ILE A 165 -28.11 12.54 -7.53
CA ILE A 165 -29.06 12.15 -8.58
C ILE A 165 -29.18 10.63 -8.69
N LEU A 166 -28.04 9.92 -8.69
CA LEU A 166 -28.05 8.46 -8.69
C LEU A 166 -28.77 7.88 -7.46
N SER A 167 -28.63 8.52 -6.29
CA SER A 167 -29.32 8.10 -5.08
C SER A 167 -30.84 8.26 -5.20
N MET A 168 -31.31 9.32 -5.87
CA MET A 168 -32.74 9.50 -6.17
C MET A 168 -33.23 8.42 -7.15
N VAL A 169 -32.48 8.14 -8.21
CA VAL A 169 -32.79 7.08 -9.19
C VAL A 169 -32.90 5.71 -8.50
N VAL A 170 -31.98 5.37 -7.60
CA VAL A 170 -32.04 4.13 -6.81
C VAL A 170 -33.20 4.16 -5.81
N GLY A 171 -33.47 5.31 -5.19
CA GLY A 171 -34.50 5.45 -4.16
C GLY A 171 -35.93 5.31 -4.68
N ILE A 172 -36.22 5.76 -5.91
CA ILE A 172 -37.59 5.80 -6.45
C ILE A 172 -38.27 4.41 -6.44
N PRO A 173 -37.69 3.32 -6.99
CA PRO A 173 -38.36 2.02 -6.98
C PRO A 173 -38.51 1.41 -5.59
N ILE A 174 -37.54 1.67 -4.70
CA ILE A 174 -37.60 1.21 -3.31
C ILE A 174 -38.77 1.91 -2.59
N MET A 175 -38.78 3.24 -2.64
CA MET A 175 -39.77 4.05 -1.95
C MET A 175 -41.17 3.86 -2.55
N GLY A 176 -41.29 3.82 -3.87
CA GLY A 176 -42.57 3.59 -4.55
C GLY A 176 -43.19 2.24 -4.16
N SER A 177 -42.40 1.17 -4.11
CA SER A 177 -42.89 -0.13 -3.65
C SER A 177 -43.31 -0.16 -2.17
N ILE A 178 -42.61 0.59 -1.31
CA ILE A 178 -42.99 0.74 0.11
C ILE A 178 -44.30 1.52 0.22
N LEU A 179 -44.42 2.66 -0.45
CA LEU A 179 -45.63 3.51 -0.45
C LEU A 179 -46.85 2.80 -1.03
N MET A 180 -46.66 1.88 -1.97
CA MET A 180 -47.72 1.01 -2.51
C MET A 180 -48.02 -0.22 -1.60
N GLY A 181 -47.56 -0.22 -0.35
CA GLY A 181 -47.83 -1.27 0.64
C GLY A 181 -47.21 -2.63 0.31
N SER A 182 -46.23 -2.67 -0.59
CA SER A 182 -45.61 -3.90 -1.10
C SER A 182 -44.15 -4.09 -0.68
N GLY A 183 -43.64 -3.23 0.23
CA GLY A 183 -42.26 -3.28 0.71
C GLY A 183 -41.88 -4.60 1.39
N SER A 184 -40.62 -5.01 1.25
CA SER A 184 -40.03 -6.15 1.99
C SER A 184 -38.53 -5.97 2.19
N THR A 185 -37.98 -6.59 3.23
CA THR A 185 -36.55 -6.49 3.55
C THR A 185 -35.68 -7.11 2.45
N SER A 186 -36.04 -8.29 1.93
CA SER A 186 -35.31 -8.94 0.83
C SER A 186 -35.32 -8.12 -0.46
N MET A 187 -36.40 -7.39 -0.75
CA MET A 187 -36.50 -6.51 -1.92
C MET A 187 -35.45 -5.39 -1.84
N ILE A 188 -35.31 -4.72 -0.69
CA ILE A 188 -34.33 -3.63 -0.50
C ILE A 188 -32.91 -4.15 -0.68
N TYR A 189 -32.57 -5.26 -0.01
CA TYR A 189 -31.26 -5.89 -0.14
C TYR A 189 -30.97 -6.34 -1.57
N GLY A 190 -31.90 -7.08 -2.17
CA GLY A 190 -31.75 -7.63 -3.52
C GLY A 190 -31.60 -6.54 -4.57
N TYR A 191 -32.40 -5.47 -4.49
CA TYR A 191 -32.32 -4.37 -5.45
C TYR A 191 -31.04 -3.55 -5.28
N VAL A 192 -30.66 -3.13 -4.06
CA VAL A 192 -29.44 -2.34 -3.85
C VAL A 192 -28.18 -3.12 -4.24
N LEU A 193 -28.10 -4.40 -3.87
CA LEU A 193 -26.95 -5.24 -4.23
C LEU A 193 -26.95 -5.61 -5.71
N GLY A 194 -28.11 -5.84 -6.31
CA GLY A 194 -28.26 -6.07 -7.75
C GLY A 194 -27.86 -4.84 -8.56
N PHE A 195 -28.25 -3.65 -8.11
CA PHE A 195 -27.87 -2.37 -8.73
C PHE A 195 -26.36 -2.18 -8.74
N ASP A 196 -25.71 -2.34 -7.57
CA ASP A 196 -24.26 -2.25 -7.45
C ASP A 196 -23.54 -3.33 -8.27
N PHE A 197 -24.08 -4.56 -8.31
CA PHE A 197 -23.55 -5.64 -9.14
C PHE A 197 -23.55 -5.25 -10.62
N MET A 198 -24.68 -4.80 -11.14
CA MET A 198 -24.82 -4.38 -12.55
C MET A 198 -23.90 -3.20 -12.86
N ARG A 199 -23.79 -2.25 -11.95
CA ARG A 199 -22.92 -1.08 -12.10
C ARG A 199 -21.43 -1.45 -12.09
N CYS A 200 -21.01 -2.32 -11.18
CA CYS A 200 -19.64 -2.85 -11.13
C CYS A 200 -19.32 -3.67 -12.39
N MET A 201 -20.26 -4.49 -12.85
CA MET A 201 -20.13 -5.24 -14.09
C MET A 201 -19.88 -4.29 -15.27
N GLY A 202 -20.74 -3.28 -15.46
CA GLY A 202 -20.58 -2.31 -16.55
C GLY A 202 -19.25 -1.57 -16.54
N HIS A 203 -18.74 -1.19 -15.36
CA HIS A 203 -17.44 -0.51 -15.24
C HIS A 203 -16.24 -1.48 -15.18
N SER A 204 -16.45 -2.79 -15.27
CA SER A 204 -15.34 -3.74 -15.30
C SER A 204 -14.63 -3.71 -16.65
N ASN A 205 -13.31 -3.88 -16.64
CA ASN A 205 -12.52 -4.01 -17.88
C ASN A 205 -12.42 -5.46 -18.36
N VAL A 206 -13.31 -6.34 -17.88
CA VAL A 206 -13.37 -7.76 -18.22
C VAL A 206 -14.79 -8.07 -18.66
N GLU A 207 -14.92 -8.62 -19.86
CA GLU A 207 -16.20 -9.08 -20.37
C GLU A 207 -16.62 -10.39 -19.70
N VAL A 208 -17.83 -10.41 -19.14
CA VAL A 208 -18.38 -11.52 -18.36
C VAL A 208 -19.56 -12.20 -19.05
N ILE A 209 -20.25 -11.50 -19.96
CA ILE A 209 -21.35 -12.07 -20.74
C ILE A 209 -20.76 -12.65 -22.01
N HIS A 210 -21.04 -13.93 -22.30
CA HIS A 210 -20.57 -14.55 -23.54
C HIS A 210 -21.50 -14.19 -24.71
N GLY A 211 -20.96 -13.76 -25.85
CA GLY A 211 -21.76 -13.31 -27.00
C GLY A 211 -22.76 -14.35 -27.54
N ALA A 212 -22.46 -15.65 -27.34
CA ALA A 212 -23.39 -16.74 -27.67
C ALA A 212 -24.76 -16.64 -26.97
N ILE A 213 -24.84 -16.02 -25.78
CA ILE A 213 -26.11 -15.81 -25.06
C ILE A 213 -27.01 -14.88 -25.87
N PHE A 214 -26.47 -13.75 -26.31
CA PHE A 214 -27.21 -12.76 -27.10
C PHE A 214 -27.44 -13.22 -28.55
N ASN A 215 -26.64 -14.15 -29.08
CA ASN A 215 -26.96 -14.82 -30.35
C ASN A 215 -28.19 -15.74 -30.23
N LYS A 216 -28.33 -16.47 -29.12
CA LYS A 216 -29.48 -17.36 -28.88
C LYS A 216 -30.74 -16.58 -28.50
N LEU A 217 -30.59 -15.51 -27.72
CA LEU A 217 -31.68 -14.69 -27.21
C LEU A 217 -31.39 -13.20 -27.50
N PRO A 218 -31.65 -12.73 -28.74
CA PRO A 218 -31.23 -11.41 -29.19
C PRO A 218 -31.91 -10.25 -28.46
N PHE A 219 -33.09 -10.45 -27.89
CA PHE A 219 -33.76 -9.41 -27.11
C PHE A 219 -33.04 -9.09 -25.79
N LEU A 220 -32.30 -10.04 -25.21
CA LEU A 220 -31.59 -9.84 -23.92
C LEU A 220 -30.55 -8.73 -24.00
N ARG A 221 -29.97 -8.48 -25.18
CA ARG A 221 -28.99 -7.40 -25.39
C ARG A 221 -29.56 -6.00 -25.19
N TYR A 222 -30.89 -5.85 -25.20
CA TYR A 222 -31.58 -4.59 -24.91
C TYR A 222 -32.02 -4.49 -23.44
N LEU A 223 -32.08 -5.61 -22.72
CA LEU A 223 -32.45 -5.65 -21.30
C LEU A 223 -31.24 -5.53 -20.37
N ILE A 224 -30.06 -5.96 -20.81
CA ILE A 224 -28.83 -5.92 -20.01
C ILE A 224 -27.66 -5.45 -20.89
N TYR A 225 -27.07 -4.32 -20.53
CA TYR A 225 -25.82 -3.84 -21.09
C TYR A 225 -24.62 -4.68 -20.63
N THR A 226 -23.53 -4.61 -21.40
CA THR A 226 -22.30 -5.34 -21.14
C THR A 226 -21.19 -4.39 -20.66
N PRO A 227 -20.13 -4.91 -20.00
CA PRO A 227 -18.91 -4.15 -19.75
C PRO A 227 -18.36 -3.48 -21.03
N THR A 228 -18.42 -4.17 -22.18
CA THR A 228 -18.01 -3.62 -23.48
C THR A 228 -18.84 -2.39 -23.89
N TYR A 229 -20.17 -2.46 -23.69
CA TYR A 229 -21.10 -1.38 -23.99
C TYR A 229 -20.73 -0.08 -23.25
N HIS A 230 -20.47 -0.20 -21.94
CA HIS A 230 -20.17 0.96 -21.10
C HIS A 230 -18.73 1.45 -21.28
N SER A 231 -17.79 0.56 -21.56
CA SER A 231 -16.41 0.94 -21.91
C SER A 231 -16.35 1.76 -23.21
N LEU A 232 -17.26 1.47 -24.16
CA LEU A 232 -17.43 2.31 -25.36
C LEU A 232 -18.00 3.68 -25.01
N HIS A 233 -18.98 3.78 -24.11
CA HIS A 233 -19.48 5.08 -23.63
C HIS A 233 -18.34 5.98 -23.07
N HIS A 234 -17.44 5.41 -22.28
CA HIS A 234 -16.25 6.11 -21.75
C HIS A 234 -15.26 6.55 -22.84
N SER A 235 -15.33 5.98 -24.04
CA SER A 235 -14.41 6.28 -25.15
C SER A 235 -15.06 7.16 -26.22
N ASP A 236 -16.36 6.95 -26.47
CA ASP A 236 -17.23 7.64 -27.40
C ASP A 236 -18.42 8.20 -26.62
N MET A 237 -18.18 9.36 -26.00
CA MET A 237 -19.05 10.02 -25.02
C MET A 237 -20.40 10.49 -25.59
N GLY A 238 -20.64 10.34 -26.89
CA GLY A 238 -21.88 10.71 -27.57
C GLY A 238 -22.95 9.62 -27.63
N THR A 239 -22.68 8.42 -27.09
CA THR A 239 -23.54 7.23 -27.25
C THR A 239 -23.67 6.44 -25.95
N ASN A 240 -24.61 5.49 -25.88
CA ASN A 240 -24.74 4.51 -24.79
C ASN A 240 -24.98 5.13 -23.39
N PHE A 241 -26.10 5.85 -23.20
CA PHE A 241 -26.43 6.58 -21.96
C PHE A 241 -27.30 5.82 -20.95
N CYS A 242 -27.84 4.65 -21.30
CA CYS A 242 -28.75 3.89 -20.43
C CYS A 242 -28.13 3.57 -19.07
N LEU A 243 -28.98 3.29 -18.07
CA LEU A 243 -28.51 2.83 -16.78
C LEU A 243 -28.05 1.38 -16.89
N PHE A 244 -28.98 0.46 -17.19
CA PHE A 244 -28.68 -0.95 -17.42
C PHE A 244 -29.31 -1.52 -18.69
N MET A 245 -30.31 -0.85 -19.28
CA MET A 245 -31.11 -1.36 -20.40
C MET A 245 -30.82 -0.60 -21.71
N PRO A 246 -30.02 -1.16 -22.65
CA PRO A 246 -29.77 -0.55 -23.96
C PRO A 246 -31.02 -0.30 -24.81
N LEU A 247 -32.18 -0.85 -24.43
CA LEU A 247 -33.48 -0.53 -24.99
C LEU A 247 -33.70 0.98 -25.14
N PHE A 248 -33.38 1.78 -24.12
CA PHE A 248 -33.63 3.22 -24.16
C PHE A 248 -32.69 3.96 -25.11
N ASP A 249 -31.44 3.54 -25.21
CA ASP A 249 -30.53 4.04 -26.24
C ASP A 249 -30.99 3.66 -27.65
N ALA A 250 -31.57 2.47 -27.84
CA ALA A 250 -32.15 2.08 -29.12
C ALA A 250 -33.40 2.91 -29.47
N MET A 251 -34.27 3.19 -28.50
CA MET A 251 -35.48 4.00 -28.69
C MET A 251 -35.17 5.45 -29.08
N TRP A 252 -34.14 6.05 -28.46
CA TRP A 252 -33.74 7.44 -28.75
C TRP A 252 -32.56 7.58 -29.72
N ASN A 253 -32.21 6.48 -30.41
CA ASN A 253 -31.17 6.45 -31.43
C ASN A 253 -29.79 6.96 -30.93
N THR A 254 -29.43 6.61 -29.70
CA THR A 254 -28.11 6.86 -29.08
C THR A 254 -27.30 5.59 -28.84
N LEU A 255 -27.77 4.44 -29.36
CA LEU A 255 -27.07 3.17 -29.29
C LEU A 255 -25.85 3.16 -30.21
N ASN A 256 -24.66 2.88 -29.65
CA ASN A 256 -23.43 2.77 -30.44
C ASN A 256 -23.47 1.52 -31.32
N SER A 257 -23.26 1.70 -32.63
CA SER A 257 -23.26 0.63 -33.63
C SER A 257 -22.16 -0.42 -33.41
N ASN A 258 -21.07 -0.05 -32.75
CA ASN A 258 -19.91 -0.93 -32.51
C ASN A 258 -20.08 -1.81 -31.27
N SER A 259 -21.02 -1.52 -30.37
CA SER A 259 -21.20 -2.24 -29.10
C SER A 259 -21.27 -3.75 -29.29
N TRP A 260 -22.08 -4.19 -30.24
CA TRP A 260 -22.32 -5.61 -30.47
C TRP A 260 -21.15 -6.30 -31.17
N GLN A 261 -20.58 -5.65 -32.19
CA GLN A 261 -19.45 -6.19 -32.95
C GLN A 261 -18.22 -6.34 -32.05
N LEU A 262 -17.92 -5.34 -31.21
CA LEU A 262 -16.78 -5.38 -30.30
C LEU A 262 -16.97 -6.45 -29.22
N HIS A 263 -18.16 -6.55 -28.64
CA HIS A 263 -18.47 -7.56 -27.63
C HIS A 263 -18.28 -9.00 -28.18
N ASN A 264 -18.82 -9.26 -29.37
CA ASN A 264 -18.63 -10.55 -30.04
C ASN A 264 -17.16 -10.82 -30.37
N LYS A 265 -16.43 -9.80 -30.85
CA LYS A 265 -14.99 -9.94 -31.14
C LYS A 265 -14.18 -10.29 -29.88
N ILE A 266 -14.45 -9.65 -28.75
CA ILE A 266 -13.76 -9.92 -27.48
C ILE A 266 -14.07 -11.33 -26.99
N THR A 267 -15.34 -11.72 -26.97
CA THR A 267 -15.77 -13.04 -26.48
C THR A 267 -15.30 -14.19 -27.37
N LEU A 268 -15.33 -14.04 -28.71
CA LEU A 268 -14.80 -15.03 -29.65
C LEU A 268 -13.28 -15.17 -29.61
N ASN A 269 -12.57 -14.12 -29.18
CA ASN A 269 -11.12 -14.18 -28.97
C ASN A 269 -10.76 -14.64 -27.55
N SER A 270 -11.75 -14.90 -26.69
CA SER A 270 -11.52 -15.51 -25.38
C SER A 270 -10.83 -16.87 -25.55
N GLY A 271 -9.67 -17.03 -24.91
CA GLY A 271 -8.88 -18.26 -25.00
C GLY A 271 -7.90 -18.31 -26.18
N LYS A 272 -7.90 -17.34 -27.09
CA LYS A 272 -6.80 -17.17 -28.07
C LYS A 272 -5.61 -16.51 -27.39
N ASN A 273 -4.40 -16.78 -27.88
CA ASN A 273 -3.19 -16.16 -27.35
C ASN A 273 -3.32 -14.63 -27.48
N GLY A 274 -3.34 -13.94 -26.33
CA GLY A 274 -3.29 -12.50 -26.28
C GLY A 274 -1.96 -11.96 -26.84
N ARG A 275 -1.79 -10.64 -26.78
CA ARG A 275 -0.53 -10.01 -27.16
C ARG A 275 0.65 -10.68 -26.43
N VAL A 276 1.62 -11.16 -27.21
CA VAL A 276 2.83 -11.79 -26.67
C VAL A 276 3.62 -10.74 -25.88
N PRO A 277 4.01 -11.01 -24.63
CA PRO A 277 4.85 -10.09 -23.88
C PRO A 277 6.27 -10.10 -24.45
N ASP A 278 6.85 -8.92 -24.54
CA ASP A 278 8.24 -8.72 -24.96
C ASP A 278 9.21 -9.15 -23.86
N PHE A 279 8.83 -8.90 -22.60
CA PHE A 279 9.59 -9.20 -21.40
C PHE A 279 8.71 -9.82 -20.32
N VAL A 280 9.25 -10.84 -19.63
CA VAL A 280 8.62 -11.47 -18.47
C VAL A 280 9.54 -11.43 -17.26
N PHE A 281 9.08 -10.86 -16.15
CA PHE A 281 9.70 -10.96 -14.83
C PHE A 281 9.08 -12.11 -14.05
N LEU A 282 9.83 -13.18 -13.79
CA LEU A 282 9.36 -14.37 -13.09
C LEU A 282 9.64 -14.25 -11.59
N ALA A 283 8.64 -13.78 -10.85
CA ALA A 283 8.64 -13.56 -9.41
C ALA A 283 8.23 -14.80 -8.60
N HIS A 284 8.41 -14.73 -7.28
CA HIS A 284 7.86 -15.66 -6.30
C HIS A 284 7.32 -14.89 -5.11
N ILE A 285 6.55 -15.56 -4.24
CA ILE A 285 5.95 -14.94 -3.07
C ILE A 285 7.00 -14.90 -1.95
N LEU A 286 7.17 -13.77 -1.26
CA LEU A 286 8.17 -13.65 -0.20
C LEU A 286 7.68 -14.30 1.10
N ASP A 287 6.57 -13.81 1.63
CA ASP A 287 5.96 -14.24 2.89
C ASP A 287 4.42 -14.09 2.89
N VAL A 288 3.75 -14.69 3.88
CA VAL A 288 2.27 -14.71 4.01
C VAL A 288 1.66 -13.31 4.08
N MET A 289 2.32 -12.34 4.74
CA MET A 289 1.80 -10.98 4.84
C MET A 289 1.94 -10.24 3.51
N SER A 290 3.10 -10.38 2.85
CA SER A 290 3.36 -9.78 1.54
C SER A 290 2.45 -10.34 0.44
N ALA A 291 1.94 -11.57 0.58
CA ALA A 291 1.02 -12.18 -0.39
C ALA A 291 -0.32 -11.41 -0.52
N MET A 292 -0.70 -10.62 0.49
CA MET A 292 -1.89 -9.77 0.43
C MET A 292 -1.63 -8.42 -0.27
N HIS A 293 -0.38 -8.12 -0.63
CA HIS A 293 0.03 -6.88 -1.29
C HIS A 293 0.01 -7.03 -2.82
N ILE A 294 -1.16 -7.35 -3.36
CA ILE A 294 -1.35 -7.58 -4.80
C ILE A 294 -2.67 -6.98 -5.30
N PRO A 295 -2.77 -6.56 -6.58
CA PRO A 295 -3.91 -5.80 -7.08
C PRO A 295 -5.27 -6.48 -6.90
N PHE A 296 -5.34 -7.80 -7.12
CA PHE A 296 -6.57 -8.55 -6.97
C PHE A 296 -6.96 -8.86 -5.52
N VAL A 297 -6.09 -8.58 -4.54
CA VAL A 297 -6.49 -8.57 -3.12
C VAL A 297 -6.97 -7.18 -2.75
N ASN A 298 -6.16 -6.15 -3.04
CA ASN A 298 -6.55 -4.75 -2.84
C ASN A 298 -5.65 -3.85 -3.70
N ARG A 299 -6.21 -3.26 -4.76
CA ARG A 299 -5.43 -2.41 -5.67
C ARG A 299 -4.85 -1.17 -4.99
N SER A 300 -5.60 -0.55 -4.07
CA SER A 300 -5.17 0.69 -3.41
C SER A 300 -3.99 0.40 -2.48
N PHE A 301 -4.02 -0.72 -1.76
CA PHE A 301 -2.90 -1.16 -0.94
C PHE A 301 -1.68 -1.60 -1.78
N ALA A 302 -1.91 -2.30 -2.89
CA ALA A 302 -0.84 -2.66 -3.83
C ALA A 302 -0.18 -1.45 -4.50
N SER A 303 -0.89 -0.32 -4.61
CA SER A 303 -0.38 0.92 -5.22
C SER A 303 0.61 1.70 -4.35
N ILE A 304 0.80 1.29 -3.09
CA ILE A 304 1.72 1.96 -2.15
C ILE A 304 2.78 0.96 -1.66
N PRO A 305 3.96 1.42 -1.21
CA PRO A 305 5.01 0.53 -0.71
C PRO A 305 4.52 -0.39 0.40
N PHE A 306 4.92 -1.66 0.33
CA PHE A 306 4.50 -2.66 1.30
C PHE A 306 4.98 -2.31 2.72
N SER A 307 4.03 -2.31 3.64
CA SER A 307 4.26 -2.22 5.07
C SER A 307 3.30 -3.16 5.77
N THR A 308 3.76 -3.92 6.75
CA THR A 308 2.86 -4.74 7.57
C THR A 308 1.91 -3.83 8.36
N ARG A 309 0.61 -3.90 8.05
CA ARG A 309 -0.44 -3.10 8.69
C ARG A 309 -1.35 -3.99 9.53
N MET A 310 -1.87 -3.44 10.63
CA MET A 310 -2.73 -4.17 11.57
C MET A 310 -3.98 -4.75 10.93
N PHE A 311 -4.56 -4.08 9.91
CA PHE A 311 -5.76 -4.56 9.23
C PHE A 311 -5.55 -5.86 8.44
N LEU A 312 -4.30 -6.26 8.17
CA LEU A 312 -3.99 -7.50 7.46
C LEU A 312 -4.06 -8.74 8.37
N LEU A 313 -3.92 -8.56 9.69
CA LEU A 313 -3.85 -9.67 10.64
C LEU A 313 -5.08 -10.58 10.62
N PRO A 314 -6.34 -10.06 10.56
CA PRO A 314 -7.52 -10.92 10.48
C PRO A 314 -7.57 -11.80 9.23
N PHE A 315 -6.93 -11.38 8.13
CA PHE A 315 -6.91 -12.11 6.86
C PHE A 315 -5.76 -13.11 6.76
N TRP A 316 -4.84 -13.13 7.73
CA TRP A 316 -3.68 -14.01 7.73
C TRP A 316 -4.04 -15.50 7.71
N PRO A 317 -4.99 -16.01 8.53
CA PRO A 317 -5.36 -17.43 8.50
C PRO A 317 -5.94 -17.85 7.15
N THR A 318 -6.79 -17.03 6.55
CA THR A 318 -7.35 -17.29 5.22
C THR A 318 -6.25 -17.29 4.16
N THR A 319 -5.30 -16.36 4.24
CA THR A 319 -4.16 -16.31 3.31
C THR A 319 -3.27 -17.54 3.44
N LEU A 320 -3.08 -18.07 4.65
CA LEU A 320 -2.38 -19.32 4.88
C LEU A 320 -3.10 -20.52 4.24
N MET A 321 -4.43 -20.58 4.31
CA MET A 321 -5.20 -21.62 3.61
C MET A 321 -5.04 -21.52 2.09
N VAL A 322 -5.10 -20.29 1.55
CA VAL A 322 -4.86 -20.04 0.11
C VAL A 322 -3.47 -20.48 -0.30
N LEU A 323 -2.45 -20.22 0.53
CA LEU A 323 -1.09 -20.70 0.31
C LEU A 323 -1.06 -22.23 0.15
N LEU A 324 -1.70 -22.99 1.04
CA LEU A 324 -1.70 -24.45 0.99
C LEU A 324 -2.40 -24.95 -0.29
N MET A 325 -3.52 -24.35 -0.65
CA MET A 325 -4.22 -24.66 -1.90
C MET A 325 -3.36 -24.35 -3.14
N MET A 326 -2.67 -23.21 -3.14
CA MET A 326 -1.76 -22.83 -4.22
C MET A 326 -0.54 -23.76 -4.31
N TRP A 327 -0.05 -24.27 -3.18
CA TRP A 327 1.03 -25.24 -3.18
C TRP A 327 0.63 -26.51 -3.94
N ALA A 328 -0.56 -27.03 -3.64
CA ALA A 328 -1.08 -28.26 -4.23
C ALA A 328 -1.42 -28.13 -5.72
N TRP A 329 -2.15 -27.07 -6.11
CA TRP A 329 -2.81 -27.04 -7.43
C TRP A 329 -2.36 -25.94 -8.38
N SER A 330 -1.64 -24.93 -7.89
CA SER A 330 -1.39 -23.73 -8.71
C SER A 330 -0.28 -23.93 -9.76
N LYS A 331 -0.46 -23.23 -10.88
CA LYS A 331 0.53 -23.08 -11.96
C LYS A 331 1.05 -21.65 -11.97
N THR A 332 2.15 -21.40 -12.65
CA THR A 332 2.66 -20.04 -12.85
C THR A 332 1.59 -19.18 -13.55
N PHE A 333 1.31 -18.00 -12.99
CA PHE A 333 0.21 -17.15 -13.44
C PHE A 333 0.62 -15.67 -13.57
N LEU A 334 -0.12 -14.90 -14.37
CA LEU A 334 0.11 -13.48 -14.59
C LEU A 334 -0.42 -12.67 -13.40
N LEU A 335 0.45 -11.86 -12.79
CA LEU A 335 0.10 -11.02 -11.64
C LEU A 335 -0.21 -9.58 -12.05
N THR A 336 0.68 -8.97 -12.82
CA THR A 336 0.59 -7.57 -13.24
C THR A 336 1.36 -7.38 -14.55
N PHE A 337 1.12 -6.27 -15.24
CA PHE A 337 1.80 -5.91 -16.48
C PHE A 337 1.88 -4.39 -16.60
N TYR A 338 2.78 -3.91 -17.46
CA TYR A 338 2.88 -2.53 -17.88
C TYR A 338 3.35 -2.46 -19.33
N ASN A 339 3.24 -1.28 -19.95
CA ASN A 339 3.80 -1.04 -21.28
C ASN A 339 4.94 -0.02 -21.17
N LEU A 340 5.97 -0.21 -21.99
CA LEU A 340 7.06 0.73 -22.17
C LEU A 340 7.32 0.88 -23.67
N ARG A 341 7.11 2.08 -24.22
CA ARG A 341 7.33 2.39 -25.65
C ARG A 341 6.65 1.40 -26.58
N GLY A 342 5.39 1.09 -26.28
CA GLY A 342 4.59 0.15 -27.05
C GLY A 342 5.07 -1.30 -26.95
N ARG A 343 5.91 -1.70 -25.98
CA ARG A 343 6.29 -3.09 -25.66
C ARG A 343 5.61 -3.56 -24.38
N LEU A 344 5.20 -4.83 -24.33
CA LEU A 344 4.42 -5.39 -23.21
C LEU A 344 5.33 -6.11 -22.21
N TYR A 345 5.31 -5.66 -20.96
CA TYR A 345 6.09 -6.21 -19.85
C TYR A 345 5.14 -6.90 -18.87
N GLN A 346 5.41 -8.15 -18.52
CA GLN A 346 4.57 -8.92 -17.60
C GLN A 346 5.36 -9.41 -16.38
N THR A 347 4.71 -9.44 -15.23
CA THR A 347 5.21 -10.12 -14.03
C THR A 347 4.43 -11.40 -13.82
N TRP A 348 5.11 -12.53 -13.92
CA TRP A 348 4.54 -13.85 -13.64
C TRP A 348 4.96 -14.30 -12.25
N VAL A 349 4.10 -15.05 -11.57
CA VAL A 349 4.38 -15.54 -10.22
C VAL A 349 4.45 -17.06 -10.23
N VAL A 350 5.59 -17.59 -9.78
CA VAL A 350 5.69 -18.96 -9.31
C VAL A 350 4.96 -19.02 -7.96
N PRO A 351 3.89 -19.83 -7.80
CA PRO A 351 3.04 -19.85 -6.62
C PRO A 351 3.71 -20.57 -5.44
N ARG A 352 4.89 -20.09 -5.03
CA ARG A 352 5.75 -20.64 -4.01
C ARG A 352 6.26 -19.52 -3.12
N PHE A 353 6.22 -19.77 -1.81
CA PHE A 353 6.63 -18.84 -0.77
C PHE A 353 8.12 -18.98 -0.48
N GLY A 354 8.77 -17.92 -0.05
CA GLY A 354 10.23 -17.88 0.12
C GLY A 354 10.77 -19.01 1.00
N PHE A 355 10.08 -19.34 2.10
CA PHE A 355 10.49 -20.44 2.97
C PHE A 355 10.48 -21.82 2.27
N GLN A 356 9.63 -22.02 1.25
CA GLN A 356 9.52 -23.28 0.52
C GLN A 356 10.75 -23.55 -0.35
N TYR A 357 11.48 -22.51 -0.78
CA TYR A 357 12.73 -22.65 -1.54
C TYR A 357 13.87 -23.24 -0.72
N PHE A 358 13.73 -23.25 0.61
CA PHE A 358 14.70 -23.84 1.53
C PHE A 358 14.30 -25.24 2.01
N LEU A 359 13.19 -25.79 1.49
CA LEU A 359 12.75 -27.16 1.76
C LEU A 359 13.30 -28.11 0.67
N PRO A 360 14.20 -29.05 1.00
CA PRO A 360 14.82 -29.91 -0.01
C PRO A 360 13.81 -30.69 -0.85
N PHE A 361 12.76 -31.23 -0.24
CA PHE A 361 11.71 -31.99 -0.94
C PHE A 361 10.85 -31.15 -1.90
N ALA A 362 10.87 -29.81 -1.76
CA ALA A 362 10.13 -28.92 -2.64
C ALA A 362 10.94 -28.47 -3.87
N ALA A 363 12.25 -28.68 -3.87
CA ALA A 363 13.18 -28.16 -4.88
C ALA A 363 12.79 -28.59 -6.31
N ASP A 364 12.54 -29.88 -6.54
CA ASP A 364 12.17 -30.42 -7.85
C ASP A 364 10.84 -29.84 -8.35
N GLY A 365 9.87 -29.73 -7.45
CA GLY A 365 8.56 -29.14 -7.76
C GLY A 365 8.67 -27.66 -8.13
N ILE A 366 9.54 -26.90 -7.47
CA ILE A 366 9.81 -25.50 -7.80
C ILE A 366 10.51 -25.38 -9.15
N ASN A 367 11.57 -26.16 -9.36
CA ASN A 367 12.33 -26.16 -10.63
C ASN A 367 11.45 -26.54 -11.81
N LYS A 368 10.55 -27.53 -11.65
CA LYS A 368 9.56 -27.88 -12.68
C LYS A 368 8.67 -26.69 -13.05
N LYS A 369 8.19 -25.90 -12.08
CA LYS A 369 7.35 -24.72 -12.35
C LYS A 369 8.11 -23.59 -13.05
N ILE A 370 9.38 -23.39 -12.69
CA ILE A 370 10.26 -22.43 -13.36
C ILE A 370 10.53 -22.87 -14.80
N GLU A 371 10.88 -24.13 -14.99
CA GLU A 371 11.11 -24.73 -16.32
C GLU A 371 9.86 -24.61 -17.21
N GLU A 372 8.68 -24.98 -16.69
CA GLU A 372 7.40 -24.84 -17.39
C GLU A 372 7.14 -23.38 -17.81
N ALA A 373 7.49 -22.40 -16.97
CA ALA A 373 7.34 -20.98 -17.28
C ALA A 373 8.31 -20.52 -18.38
N ILE A 374 9.57 -20.94 -18.34
CA ILE A 374 10.56 -20.64 -19.40
C ILE A 374 10.11 -21.23 -20.74
N LEU A 375 9.72 -22.51 -20.75
CA LEU A 375 9.24 -23.17 -21.97
C LEU A 375 7.93 -22.57 -22.49
N LYS A 376 7.06 -22.10 -21.60
CA LYS A 376 5.85 -21.34 -22.00
C LYS A 376 6.24 -20.02 -22.67
N ALA A 377 7.16 -19.26 -22.08
CA ALA A 377 7.64 -18.00 -22.63
C ALA A 377 8.29 -18.21 -24.01
N ASP A 378 9.08 -19.28 -24.15
CA ASP A 378 9.71 -19.66 -25.42
C ASP A 378 8.67 -19.95 -26.53
N ARG A 379 7.68 -20.81 -26.23
CA ARG A 379 6.59 -21.13 -27.17
C ARG A 379 5.75 -19.93 -27.56
N MET A 380 5.56 -18.99 -26.64
CA MET A 380 4.83 -17.75 -26.92
C MET A 380 5.64 -16.77 -27.79
N GLY A 381 6.97 -16.91 -27.87
CA GLY A 381 7.84 -15.98 -28.58
C GLY A 381 8.31 -14.79 -27.75
N VAL A 382 8.30 -14.91 -26.41
CA VAL A 382 8.85 -13.90 -25.50
C VAL A 382 10.34 -13.72 -25.75
N LYS A 383 10.83 -12.48 -25.74
CA LYS A 383 12.25 -12.19 -26.02
C LYS A 383 13.14 -12.47 -24.83
N VAL A 384 12.73 -12.01 -23.64
CA VAL A 384 13.51 -12.15 -22.41
C VAL A 384 12.62 -12.60 -21.25
N ILE A 385 13.07 -13.60 -20.50
CA ILE A 385 12.50 -13.98 -19.20
C ILE A 385 13.55 -13.81 -18.10
N SER A 386 13.26 -12.93 -17.14
CA SER A 386 14.14 -12.66 -16.01
C SER A 386 13.71 -13.44 -14.77
N LEU A 387 14.63 -14.18 -14.15
CA LEU A 387 14.41 -14.96 -12.94
C LEU A 387 14.62 -14.06 -11.71
N ALA A 388 13.55 -13.81 -10.94
CA ALA A 388 13.62 -12.94 -9.77
C ALA A 388 14.06 -13.70 -8.50
N ALA A 389 14.77 -13.00 -7.60
CA ALA A 389 15.08 -13.44 -6.24
C ALA A 389 15.46 -14.93 -6.13
N LEU A 390 14.65 -15.77 -5.46
CA LEU A 390 14.99 -17.18 -5.23
C LEU A 390 14.78 -18.08 -6.47
N ASN A 391 14.10 -17.61 -7.53
CA ASN A 391 14.00 -18.35 -8.79
C ASN A 391 15.35 -18.49 -9.51
N LYS A 392 16.33 -17.66 -9.15
CA LYS A 392 17.72 -17.70 -9.65
C LYS A 392 18.72 -18.13 -8.57
N ASN A 393 18.27 -18.87 -7.55
CA ASN A 393 19.16 -19.37 -6.51
C ASN A 393 20.14 -20.41 -7.09
N GLU A 394 21.44 -20.21 -6.89
CA GLU A 394 22.48 -21.11 -7.39
C GLU A 394 22.39 -22.51 -6.81
N ALA A 395 22.07 -22.65 -5.52
CA ALA A 395 21.91 -23.95 -4.88
C ALA A 395 20.69 -24.72 -5.40
N LEU A 396 19.72 -24.02 -6.00
CA LEU A 396 18.50 -24.62 -6.52
C LEU A 396 18.63 -25.04 -7.99
N ASN A 397 19.18 -24.18 -8.83
CA ASN A 397 19.20 -24.38 -10.30
C ASN A 397 20.42 -23.77 -11.01
N GLY A 398 21.52 -23.54 -10.26
CA GLY A 398 22.72 -22.90 -10.79
C GLY A 398 22.50 -21.45 -11.25
N GLY A 399 21.43 -20.81 -10.80
CA GLY A 399 21.05 -19.47 -11.21
C GLY A 399 20.57 -19.39 -12.65
N GLY A 400 19.84 -20.43 -13.08
CA GLY A 400 19.25 -20.57 -14.42
C GLY A 400 20.03 -21.47 -15.38
N THR A 401 21.29 -21.83 -15.06
CA THR A 401 22.12 -22.69 -15.92
C THR A 401 21.52 -24.07 -16.13
N LEU A 402 20.85 -24.62 -15.11
CA LEU A 402 20.13 -25.89 -15.22
C LEU A 402 19.19 -25.93 -16.43
N PHE A 403 18.42 -24.86 -16.64
CA PHE A 403 17.39 -24.82 -17.68
C PHE A 403 17.98 -24.59 -19.07
N VAL A 404 18.97 -23.70 -19.19
CA VAL A 404 19.63 -23.42 -20.48
C VAL A 404 20.45 -24.61 -20.95
N ASN A 405 21.14 -25.32 -20.04
CA ASN A 405 21.88 -26.54 -20.38
C ASN A 405 20.94 -27.67 -20.81
N LYS A 406 19.78 -27.79 -20.16
CA LYS A 406 18.76 -28.79 -20.51
C LYS A 406 18.06 -28.48 -21.84
N HIS A 407 17.92 -27.19 -22.18
CA HIS A 407 17.24 -26.72 -23.39
C HIS A 407 18.15 -25.77 -24.19
N PRO A 408 19.15 -26.28 -24.92
CA PRO A 408 20.13 -25.44 -25.62
C PRO A 408 19.53 -24.64 -26.80
N GLN A 409 18.35 -25.03 -27.29
CA GLN A 409 17.66 -24.42 -28.42
C GLN A 409 16.60 -23.38 -28.03
N LEU A 410 16.61 -22.91 -26.77
CA LEU A 410 15.71 -21.84 -26.34
C LEU A 410 15.91 -20.62 -27.23
N LYS A 411 14.80 -20.02 -27.68
CA LYS A 411 14.73 -18.73 -28.38
C LYS A 411 14.58 -17.58 -27.38
N VAL A 412 13.85 -17.78 -26.29
CA VAL A 412 13.78 -16.82 -25.19
C VAL A 412 15.13 -16.72 -24.48
N ARG A 413 15.57 -15.49 -24.16
CA ARG A 413 16.77 -15.27 -23.34
C ARG A 413 16.40 -15.35 -21.86
N VAL A 414 16.91 -16.37 -21.18
CA VAL A 414 16.89 -16.43 -19.71
C VAL A 414 17.93 -15.47 -19.14
N CYS A 415 17.50 -14.62 -18.22
CA CYS A 415 18.32 -13.59 -17.57
C CYS A 415 18.12 -13.61 -16.05
N HIS A 416 19.11 -13.19 -15.28
CA HIS A 416 18.95 -12.92 -13.85
C HIS A 416 18.98 -11.44 -13.45
N GLY A 417 19.43 -10.53 -14.32
CA GLY A 417 19.53 -9.09 -14.06
C GLY A 417 20.49 -8.70 -12.93
N ASN A 418 21.38 -9.61 -12.53
CA ASN A 418 22.32 -9.36 -11.46
C ASN A 418 23.48 -8.47 -11.90
N THR A 419 23.80 -8.40 -13.19
CA THR A 419 24.82 -7.48 -13.69
C THR A 419 24.43 -6.03 -13.42
N LEU A 420 23.18 -5.64 -13.73
CA LEU A 420 22.68 -4.31 -13.36
C LEU A 420 22.58 -4.14 -11.83
N SER A 421 22.25 -5.22 -11.09
CA SER A 421 22.22 -5.15 -9.63
C SER A 421 23.60 -4.85 -9.03
N ALA A 422 24.66 -5.45 -9.58
CA ALA A 422 26.04 -5.13 -9.23
C ALA A 422 26.40 -3.69 -9.63
N ALA A 423 26.02 -3.27 -10.84
CA ALA A 423 26.24 -1.92 -11.34
C ALA A 423 25.64 -0.84 -10.44
N VAL A 424 24.40 -1.02 -9.95
CA VAL A 424 23.77 -0.08 -9.02
C VAL A 424 24.60 0.06 -7.75
N ILE A 425 25.01 -1.05 -7.13
CA ILE A 425 25.78 -1.02 -5.88
C ILE A 425 27.15 -0.34 -6.08
N VAL A 426 27.88 -0.65 -7.16
CA VAL A 426 29.21 -0.06 -7.36
C VAL A 426 29.16 1.42 -7.73
N ASN A 427 28.08 1.88 -8.38
CA ASN A 427 27.88 3.30 -8.68
C ASN A 427 27.33 4.11 -7.50
N GLU A 428 26.76 3.46 -6.49
CA GLU A 428 26.41 4.10 -5.21
C GLU A 428 27.65 4.39 -4.34
N ILE A 429 28.77 3.68 -4.57
CA ILE A 429 30.01 3.86 -3.81
C ILE A 429 30.73 5.13 -4.30
N PRO A 430 31.05 6.09 -3.41
CA PRO A 430 31.80 7.28 -3.78
C PRO A 430 33.18 6.95 -4.39
N GLY A 431 33.58 7.71 -5.40
CA GLY A 431 34.80 7.45 -6.16
C GLY A 431 36.11 7.61 -5.38
N ASP A 432 36.08 8.28 -4.22
CA ASP A 432 37.21 8.50 -3.32
C ASP A 432 37.43 7.37 -2.30
N VAL A 433 36.51 6.38 -2.25
CA VAL A 433 36.62 5.24 -1.35
C VAL A 433 37.81 4.36 -1.72
N LYS A 434 38.75 4.21 -0.77
CA LYS A 434 39.97 3.39 -0.95
C LYS A 434 39.85 1.98 -0.40
N GLU A 435 38.92 1.74 0.53
CA GLU A 435 38.74 0.44 1.19
C GLU A 435 37.25 0.16 1.44
N VAL A 436 36.86 -1.10 1.24
CA VAL A 436 35.49 -1.58 1.42
C VAL A 436 35.50 -2.90 2.18
N PHE A 437 34.57 -3.04 3.12
CA PHE A 437 34.29 -4.32 3.79
C PHE A 437 33.09 -5.01 3.15
N LEU A 438 33.31 -6.20 2.59
CA LEU A 438 32.30 -6.94 1.83
C LEU A 438 31.91 -8.23 2.54
N THR A 439 30.65 -8.32 2.91
CA THR A 439 30.03 -9.55 3.40
C THR A 439 29.32 -10.28 2.26
N GLY A 440 29.21 -11.62 2.34
CA GLY A 440 28.67 -12.40 1.21
C GLY A 440 29.57 -12.32 -0.03
N SER A 441 30.87 -12.11 0.18
CA SER A 441 31.89 -11.84 -0.84
C SER A 441 32.10 -12.98 -1.85
N THR A 442 31.67 -14.19 -1.50
CA THR A 442 31.75 -15.39 -2.36
C THR A 442 30.44 -15.70 -3.07
N SER A 443 29.39 -14.89 -2.86
CA SER A 443 28.15 -14.97 -3.64
C SER A 443 28.36 -14.46 -5.06
N LYS A 444 27.44 -14.77 -5.97
CA LYS A 444 27.48 -14.26 -7.36
C LYS A 444 27.67 -12.74 -7.46
N LEU A 445 26.86 -11.96 -6.75
CA LEU A 445 26.97 -10.49 -6.72
C LEU A 445 28.23 -10.05 -5.97
N GLY A 446 28.50 -10.64 -4.79
CA GLY A 446 29.66 -10.29 -3.97
C GLY A 446 30.98 -10.48 -4.71
N ARG A 447 31.15 -11.62 -5.40
CA ARG A 447 32.31 -11.91 -6.24
C ARG A 447 32.48 -10.83 -7.30
N ALA A 448 31.41 -10.49 -8.03
CA ALA A 448 31.46 -9.53 -9.13
C ALA A 448 31.82 -8.12 -8.63
N ILE A 449 31.20 -7.68 -7.54
CA ILE A 449 31.50 -6.40 -6.88
C ILE A 449 32.96 -6.37 -6.41
N ALA A 450 33.45 -7.44 -5.78
CA ALA A 450 34.84 -7.53 -5.32
C ALA A 450 35.83 -7.40 -6.48
N LEU A 451 35.61 -8.15 -7.56
CA LEU A 451 36.45 -8.10 -8.76
C LEU A 451 36.40 -6.72 -9.44
N TYR A 452 35.22 -6.12 -9.54
CA TYR A 452 35.05 -4.79 -10.13
C TYR A 452 35.80 -3.70 -9.33
N LEU A 453 35.62 -3.68 -8.00
CA LEU A 453 36.30 -2.73 -7.12
C LEU A 453 37.82 -2.96 -7.10
N CYS A 454 38.26 -4.22 -7.14
CA CYS A 454 39.67 -4.60 -7.26
C CYS A 454 40.33 -4.01 -8.52
N ARG A 455 39.65 -4.11 -9.68
CA ARG A 455 40.11 -3.48 -10.94
C ARG A 455 40.22 -1.96 -10.84
N ARG A 456 39.39 -1.33 -10.00
CA ARG A 456 39.44 0.10 -9.67
C ARG A 456 40.46 0.46 -8.58
N ARG A 457 41.33 -0.49 -8.18
CA ARG A 457 42.35 -0.31 -7.13
C ARG A 457 41.76 0.08 -5.77
N VAL A 458 40.55 -0.40 -5.47
CA VAL A 458 39.91 -0.30 -4.16
C VAL A 458 40.20 -1.56 -3.37
N ARG A 459 40.71 -1.43 -2.14
CA ARG A 459 41.01 -2.57 -1.27
C ARG A 459 39.71 -3.20 -0.75
N VAL A 460 39.47 -4.47 -1.06
CA VAL A 460 38.25 -5.18 -0.67
C VAL A 460 38.56 -6.21 0.41
N LEU A 461 38.10 -5.96 1.63
CA LEU A 461 38.14 -6.89 2.75
C LEU A 461 37.01 -7.91 2.58
N MET A 462 37.34 -9.08 2.03
CA MET A 462 36.38 -10.13 1.69
C MET A 462 36.11 -11.07 2.86
N LEU A 463 34.92 -10.96 3.48
CA LEU A 463 34.53 -11.79 4.61
C LEU A 463 34.06 -13.19 4.18
N THR A 464 34.91 -14.20 4.40
CA THR A 464 34.59 -15.62 4.15
C THR A 464 35.39 -16.54 5.08
N SER A 465 34.77 -17.60 5.60
CA SER A 465 35.47 -18.62 6.38
C SER A 465 36.29 -19.58 5.50
N SER A 466 35.92 -19.74 4.22
CA SER A 466 36.61 -20.63 3.28
C SER A 466 37.73 -19.89 2.56
N THR A 467 38.97 -20.30 2.83
CA THR A 467 40.18 -19.84 2.14
C THR A 467 40.18 -20.24 0.67
N GLU A 468 39.73 -21.45 0.35
CA GLU A 468 39.63 -21.97 -1.02
C GLU A 468 38.74 -21.09 -1.91
N ARG A 469 37.56 -20.70 -1.40
CA ARG A 469 36.64 -19.82 -2.13
C ARG A 469 37.24 -18.44 -2.35
N PHE A 470 37.97 -17.90 -1.37
CA PHE A 470 38.68 -16.64 -1.52
C PHE A 470 39.77 -16.75 -2.59
N GLN A 471 40.66 -17.74 -2.49
CA GLN A 471 41.76 -17.96 -3.43
C GLN A 471 41.26 -18.16 -4.86
N LYS A 472 40.13 -18.84 -5.03
CA LYS A 472 39.49 -18.99 -6.35
C LYS A 472 39.14 -17.64 -6.95
N ILE A 473 38.49 -16.75 -6.19
CA ILE A 473 38.13 -15.40 -6.66
C ILE A 473 39.38 -14.53 -6.85
N GLN A 474 40.37 -14.65 -5.98
CA GLN A 474 41.62 -13.90 -6.09
C GLN A 474 42.35 -14.22 -7.41
N LYS A 475 42.39 -15.49 -7.81
CA LYS A 475 42.99 -15.93 -9.08
C LYS A 475 42.27 -15.41 -10.32
N GLU A 476 40.99 -15.02 -10.20
CA GLU A 476 40.22 -14.43 -11.29
C GLU A 476 40.50 -12.93 -11.48
N ALA A 477 41.10 -12.27 -10.48
CA ALA A 477 41.51 -10.87 -10.60
C ALA A 477 42.80 -10.76 -11.43
N PRO A 478 42.96 -9.67 -12.22
CA PRO A 478 44.21 -9.36 -12.92
C PRO A 478 45.42 -9.37 -11.98
N THR A 479 46.55 -9.92 -12.43
CA THR A 479 47.74 -10.17 -11.59
C THR A 479 48.27 -8.92 -10.88
N ASP A 480 48.14 -7.75 -11.50
CA ASP A 480 48.53 -6.44 -10.95
C ASP A 480 47.60 -5.92 -9.85
N THR A 481 46.36 -6.45 -9.77
CA THR A 481 45.35 -6.00 -8.81
C THR A 481 45.01 -7.04 -7.73
N GLN A 482 45.52 -8.28 -7.81
CA GLN A 482 45.20 -9.36 -6.84
C GLN A 482 45.45 -8.98 -5.37
N ASN A 483 46.42 -8.11 -5.10
CA ASN A 483 46.77 -7.64 -3.76
C ASN A 483 45.70 -6.73 -3.12
N TYR A 484 44.77 -6.20 -3.92
CA TYR A 484 43.63 -5.41 -3.42
C TYR A 484 42.53 -6.29 -2.83
N LEU A 485 42.51 -7.59 -3.13
CA LEU A 485 41.59 -8.54 -2.48
C LEU A 485 42.25 -9.09 -1.21
N VAL A 486 41.60 -8.86 -0.06
CA VAL A 486 42.13 -9.26 1.24
C VAL A 486 41.18 -10.25 1.90
N HIS A 487 41.70 -11.42 2.25
CA HIS A 487 40.93 -12.43 2.96
C HIS A 487 40.73 -12.01 4.43
N VAL A 488 39.48 -11.92 4.86
CA VAL A 488 39.14 -11.72 6.28
C VAL A 488 38.13 -12.77 6.73
N THR A 489 38.30 -13.28 7.94
CA THR A 489 37.44 -14.34 8.51
C THR A 489 36.52 -13.82 9.61
N LYS A 490 36.79 -12.63 10.14
CA LYS A 490 36.04 -12.03 11.25
C LYS A 490 35.70 -10.56 11.00
N TYR A 491 34.62 -10.08 11.61
CA TYR A 491 34.14 -8.69 11.45
C TYR A 491 35.05 -7.64 12.07
N GLN A 492 35.89 -8.02 13.04
CA GLN A 492 36.89 -7.12 13.66
C GLN A 492 37.83 -6.48 12.63
N ALA A 493 38.08 -7.15 11.50
CA ALA A 493 38.91 -6.61 10.43
C ALA A 493 38.34 -5.32 9.81
N ALA A 494 37.04 -5.04 10.01
CA ALA A 494 36.34 -3.91 9.43
C ALA A 494 36.26 -2.67 10.35
N GLN A 495 36.90 -2.70 11.53
CA GLN A 495 36.82 -1.64 12.54
C GLN A 495 37.20 -0.25 12.03
N ASN A 496 38.05 -0.18 11.00
CA ASN A 496 38.52 1.07 10.41
C ASN A 496 37.89 1.39 9.05
N CYS A 497 36.99 0.53 8.55
CA CYS A 497 36.40 0.68 7.22
C CYS A 497 35.02 1.32 7.33
N LYS A 498 34.82 2.50 6.73
CA LYS A 498 33.54 3.25 6.75
C LYS A 498 32.57 2.86 5.63
N THR A 499 33.04 2.11 4.63
CA THR A 499 32.20 1.66 3.51
C THR A 499 31.94 0.18 3.63
N TRP A 500 30.69 -0.19 3.93
CA TRP A 500 30.28 -1.57 4.12
C TRP A 500 29.33 -2.01 3.02
N ILE A 501 29.55 -3.21 2.48
CA ILE A 501 28.62 -3.85 1.55
C ILE A 501 28.06 -5.11 2.19
N ALA A 502 26.76 -5.07 2.49
CA ALA A 502 25.99 -6.15 3.08
C ALA A 502 25.41 -7.08 2.00
N GLY A 503 26.14 -8.15 1.70
CA GLY A 503 25.71 -9.25 0.82
C GLY A 503 25.10 -10.44 1.54
N LYS A 504 25.15 -10.47 2.87
CA LYS A 504 24.46 -11.44 3.74
C LYS A 504 23.80 -10.70 4.89
N TRP A 505 22.81 -11.34 5.52
CA TRP A 505 22.14 -10.75 6.66
C TRP A 505 23.10 -10.67 7.84
N ILE A 506 23.20 -9.49 8.47
CA ILE A 506 24.08 -9.23 9.61
C ILE A 506 23.27 -8.73 10.82
N THR A 507 23.59 -9.27 11.98
CA THR A 507 23.01 -8.95 13.29
C THR A 507 23.43 -7.57 13.77
N PRO A 508 22.68 -6.96 14.72
CA PRO A 508 23.11 -5.74 15.39
C PRO A 508 24.50 -5.84 16.06
N TRP A 509 24.89 -7.02 16.54
CA TRP A 509 26.21 -7.23 17.13
C TRP A 509 27.30 -7.22 16.07
N GLU A 510 27.09 -7.84 14.91
CA GLU A 510 28.06 -7.79 13.80
C GLU A 510 28.18 -6.35 13.24
N GLN A 511 27.09 -5.61 13.18
CA GLN A 511 27.10 -4.17 12.84
C GLN A 511 27.86 -3.32 13.87
N SER A 512 28.05 -3.80 15.11
CA SER A 512 28.75 -3.03 16.14
C SER A 512 30.24 -2.81 15.83
N TRP A 513 30.84 -3.67 14.98
CA TRP A 513 32.22 -3.54 14.51
C TRP A 513 32.41 -2.42 13.48
N ALA A 514 31.34 -1.87 12.91
CA ALA A 514 31.44 -0.73 12.01
C ALA A 514 31.82 0.55 12.76
N PRO A 515 32.78 1.34 12.26
CA PRO A 515 33.12 2.64 12.85
C PRO A 515 31.96 3.63 12.72
N SER A 516 31.97 4.65 13.57
CA SER A 516 30.97 5.73 13.50
C SER A 516 31.04 6.47 12.16
N GLY A 517 29.89 6.83 11.61
CA GLY A 517 29.77 7.42 10.27
C GLY A 517 29.83 6.40 9.12
N THR A 518 29.78 5.09 9.40
CA THR A 518 29.73 4.05 8.36
C THR A 518 28.47 4.18 7.51
N HIS A 519 28.61 3.96 6.20
CA HIS A 519 27.50 3.73 5.28
C HIS A 519 27.41 2.25 4.90
N PHE A 520 26.24 1.64 5.07
CA PHE A 520 25.94 0.27 4.68
C PHE A 520 25.21 0.22 3.33
N HIS A 521 25.93 -0.06 2.25
CA HIS A 521 25.32 -0.50 0.98
C HIS A 521 24.79 -1.93 1.14
N GLN A 522 23.67 -2.27 0.52
CA GLN A 522 23.08 -3.60 0.69
C GLN A 522 22.40 -4.15 -0.55
N PHE A 523 22.71 -5.40 -0.88
CA PHE A 523 21.98 -6.19 -1.87
C PHE A 523 21.35 -7.46 -1.26
N VAL A 524 21.48 -7.65 0.04
CA VAL A 524 20.80 -8.73 0.76
C VAL A 524 19.29 -8.46 0.84
N VAL A 525 18.48 -9.47 0.54
CA VAL A 525 17.02 -9.41 0.65
C VAL A 525 16.55 -10.46 1.65
N PRO A 526 15.80 -10.08 2.72
CA PRO A 526 15.37 -8.72 3.09
C PRO A 526 16.53 -7.84 3.57
N PRO A 527 16.36 -6.49 3.56
CA PRO A 527 17.40 -5.56 3.99
C PRO A 527 17.76 -5.74 5.47
N ILE A 528 18.98 -5.35 5.84
CA ILE A 528 19.46 -5.47 7.22
C ILE A 528 18.74 -4.47 8.14
N LEU A 529 18.64 -4.81 9.42
CA LEU A 529 18.04 -3.92 10.41
C LEU A 529 18.97 -2.72 10.67
N ALA A 530 18.46 -1.51 10.49
CA ALA A 530 19.17 -0.26 10.78
C ALA A 530 19.31 -0.05 12.30
N SER A 531 20.28 -0.74 12.91
CA SER A 531 20.43 -0.81 14.37
C SER A 531 21.31 0.30 14.97
N ARG A 532 22.26 0.84 14.19
CA ARG A 532 23.19 1.90 14.58
C ARG A 532 22.66 3.27 14.16
N ARG A 533 22.52 4.20 15.10
CA ARG A 533 22.02 5.57 14.83
C ARG A 533 23.07 6.51 14.26
N ASP A 534 24.33 6.17 14.48
CA ASP A 534 25.52 6.90 14.04
C ASP A 534 26.06 6.36 12.70
N CYS A 535 25.31 5.46 12.05
CA CYS A 535 25.60 4.93 10.72
C CYS A 535 24.41 5.21 9.80
N THR A 536 24.63 5.13 8.50
CA THR A 536 23.60 5.26 7.47
C THR A 536 23.44 3.95 6.71
N TYR A 537 22.24 3.71 6.19
CA TYR A 537 21.90 2.45 5.51
C TYR A 537 21.34 2.79 4.14
N GLY A 538 21.99 2.28 3.11
CA GLY A 538 21.52 2.35 1.73
C GLY A 538 20.27 1.51 1.54
N ASP A 539 19.50 1.85 0.53
CA ASP A 539 18.35 1.07 0.10
C ASP A 539 18.78 -0.18 -0.66
N LEU A 540 17.85 -1.09 -0.96
CA LEU A 540 18.14 -2.20 -1.86
C LEU A 540 18.40 -1.69 -3.27
N ALA A 541 19.30 -2.35 -3.98
CA ALA A 541 19.58 -2.08 -5.40
C ALA A 541 18.29 -2.05 -6.23
N ALA A 542 17.91 -0.86 -6.68
CA ALA A 542 16.66 -0.58 -7.36
C ALA A 542 16.84 0.55 -8.37
N MET A 543 16.02 0.53 -9.41
CA MET A 543 16.02 1.53 -10.47
C MET A 543 14.61 2.10 -10.63
N ARG A 544 14.54 3.41 -10.83
CA ARG A 544 13.33 4.08 -11.27
C ARG A 544 13.13 3.77 -12.75
N LEU A 545 11.92 3.34 -13.09
CA LEU A 545 11.50 3.12 -14.45
C LEU A 545 11.44 4.46 -15.22
N PRO A 546 11.56 4.43 -16.55
CA PRO A 546 11.36 5.60 -17.39
C PRO A 546 9.99 6.29 -17.16
N GLU A 547 9.93 7.61 -17.38
CA GLU A 547 8.70 8.40 -17.15
C GLU A 547 7.59 8.09 -18.15
N ASP A 548 7.92 7.48 -19.29
CA ASP A 548 7.03 7.03 -20.37
C ASP A 548 6.48 5.60 -20.16
N VAL A 549 6.57 5.05 -18.94
CA VAL A 549 5.88 3.81 -18.58
C VAL A 549 4.38 4.03 -18.41
N GLU A 550 3.60 3.18 -19.06
CA GLU A 550 2.13 3.23 -19.06
C GLU A 550 1.52 2.00 -18.38
N GLY A 551 0.39 2.20 -17.71
CA GLY A 551 -0.39 1.12 -17.12
C GLY A 551 0.21 0.45 -15.88
N LEU A 552 1.20 1.07 -15.22
CA LEU A 552 1.75 0.60 -13.95
C LEU A 552 0.96 1.17 -12.76
N GLY A 553 0.27 0.29 -12.03
CA GLY A 553 -0.56 0.66 -10.87
C GLY A 553 -0.18 0.02 -9.54
N SER A 554 0.91 -0.76 -9.50
CA SER A 554 1.33 -1.52 -8.32
C SER A 554 2.81 -1.29 -7.99
N CYS A 555 3.12 -1.13 -6.71
CA CYS A 555 4.50 -1.08 -6.21
C CYS A 555 5.12 -2.47 -6.19
N GLU A 556 6.42 -2.54 -6.49
CA GLU A 556 7.18 -3.78 -6.34
C GLU A 556 7.64 -3.95 -4.89
N TYR A 557 6.88 -4.71 -4.11
CA TYR A 557 7.14 -4.95 -2.68
C TYR A 557 7.27 -3.63 -1.89
N LYS A 558 8.44 -3.37 -1.27
CA LYS A 558 8.72 -2.19 -0.44
C LYS A 558 9.17 -0.97 -1.24
N LEU A 559 9.33 -1.10 -2.56
CA LEU A 559 9.82 -0.02 -3.41
C LEU A 559 8.72 1.02 -3.64
N GLU A 560 9.16 2.27 -3.84
CA GLU A 560 8.29 3.39 -4.16
C GLU A 560 7.64 3.24 -5.54
N ARG A 561 6.62 4.06 -5.81
CA ARG A 561 5.89 4.04 -7.09
C ARG A 561 6.84 4.31 -8.26
N GLY A 562 6.76 3.49 -9.29
CA GLY A 562 7.63 3.59 -10.47
C GLY A 562 9.07 3.11 -10.24
N VAL A 563 9.37 2.46 -9.12
CA VAL A 563 10.68 1.87 -8.84
C VAL A 563 10.56 0.36 -8.77
N VAL A 564 11.50 -0.34 -9.43
CA VAL A 564 11.59 -1.80 -9.48
C VAL A 564 12.96 -2.25 -9.00
N HIS A 565 13.11 -3.52 -8.58
CA HIS A 565 14.43 -4.01 -8.19
C HIS A 565 15.38 -3.94 -9.39
N ALA A 566 16.67 -3.74 -9.14
CA ALA A 566 17.67 -3.63 -10.21
C ALA A 566 17.71 -4.88 -11.10
N CYS A 567 17.37 -6.06 -10.56
CA CYS A 567 17.27 -7.28 -11.36
C CYS A 567 16.05 -7.35 -12.30
N HIS A 568 14.95 -6.67 -11.96
CA HIS A 568 13.83 -6.46 -12.88
C HIS A 568 14.28 -5.51 -13.99
N ALA A 569 14.80 -4.33 -13.62
CA ALA A 569 15.31 -3.35 -14.58
C ALA A 569 16.39 -3.94 -15.50
N GLY A 570 17.28 -4.78 -14.98
CA GLY A 570 18.34 -5.42 -15.77
C GLY A 570 17.79 -6.32 -16.87
N GLY A 571 16.75 -7.11 -16.54
CA GLY A 571 16.05 -7.90 -17.55
C GLY A 571 15.29 -7.06 -18.56
N ALA A 572 14.72 -5.92 -18.13
CA ALA A 572 14.08 -4.97 -19.04
C ALA A 572 15.08 -4.34 -20.01
N VAL A 573 16.23 -3.90 -19.52
CA VAL A 573 17.34 -3.36 -20.33
C VAL A 573 17.88 -4.40 -21.30
N HIS A 574 18.04 -5.64 -20.85
CA HIS A 574 18.45 -6.76 -21.71
C HIS A 574 17.51 -6.91 -22.92
N GLN A 575 16.19 -6.74 -22.70
CA GLN A 575 15.19 -6.79 -23.76
C GLN A 575 15.26 -5.58 -24.69
N LEU A 576 15.47 -4.38 -24.14
CA LEU A 576 15.52 -3.13 -24.92
C LEU A 576 16.76 -3.06 -25.82
N GLU A 577 17.90 -3.51 -25.32
CA GLU A 577 19.15 -3.59 -26.07
C GLU A 577 19.18 -4.77 -27.06
N GLY A 578 18.24 -5.72 -26.94
CA GLY A 578 18.16 -6.88 -27.83
C GLY A 578 19.36 -7.83 -27.69
N TRP A 579 19.96 -7.91 -26.50
CA TRP A 579 21.08 -8.81 -26.27
C TRP A 579 20.68 -10.27 -26.48
N THR A 580 21.54 -11.03 -27.16
CA THR A 580 21.26 -12.39 -27.63
C THR A 580 21.80 -13.49 -26.72
N HIS A 581 22.59 -13.13 -25.72
CA HIS A 581 23.17 -14.06 -24.75
C HIS A 581 22.20 -14.34 -23.60
N HIS A 582 22.36 -15.49 -22.95
CA HIS A 582 21.73 -15.71 -21.65
C HIS A 582 22.53 -14.99 -20.57
N GLU A 583 21.87 -14.25 -19.67
CA GLU A 583 22.51 -13.69 -18.48
C GLU A 583 22.28 -14.64 -17.30
N ILE A 584 23.04 -15.73 -17.27
CA ILE A 584 22.96 -16.81 -16.27
C ILE A 584 24.36 -17.16 -15.76
N GLY A 585 24.44 -17.92 -14.66
CA GLY A 585 25.74 -18.31 -14.10
C GLY A 585 26.49 -17.12 -13.46
N PRO A 586 27.84 -17.12 -13.45
CA PRO A 586 28.63 -16.02 -12.89
C PRO A 586 28.41 -14.69 -13.63
N ILE A 587 28.45 -13.57 -12.91
CA ILE A 587 28.37 -12.23 -13.53
C ILE A 587 29.69 -11.93 -14.23
N ASP A 588 29.56 -11.50 -15.49
CA ASP A 588 30.61 -10.92 -16.31
C ASP A 588 30.89 -9.48 -15.84
N VAL A 589 32.09 -9.27 -15.30
CA VAL A 589 32.51 -8.00 -14.69
C VAL A 589 32.69 -6.92 -15.76
N ASP A 590 33.09 -7.31 -16.98
CA ASP A 590 33.34 -6.38 -18.08
C ASP A 590 32.05 -5.78 -18.65
N ARG A 591 30.89 -6.39 -18.35
CA ARG A 591 29.57 -5.88 -18.74
C ARG A 591 28.95 -4.93 -17.73
N ILE A 592 29.51 -4.75 -16.54
CA ILE A 592 28.88 -3.95 -15.48
C ILE A 592 28.65 -2.51 -15.96
N ASP A 593 29.68 -1.86 -16.50
CA ASP A 593 29.57 -0.48 -17.01
C ASP A 593 28.67 -0.40 -18.25
N LEU A 594 28.79 -1.38 -19.16
CA LEU A 594 27.96 -1.45 -20.35
C LEU A 594 26.46 -1.52 -20.01
N VAL A 595 26.09 -2.35 -19.02
CA VAL A 595 24.70 -2.51 -18.59
C VAL A 595 24.21 -1.27 -17.85
N TRP A 596 25.08 -0.61 -17.08
CA TRP A 596 24.77 0.65 -16.41
C TRP A 596 24.43 1.76 -17.42
N GLU A 597 25.33 1.99 -18.39
CA GLU A 597 25.14 3.00 -19.42
C GLU A 597 23.92 2.70 -20.28
N ALA A 598 23.66 1.44 -20.61
CA ALA A 598 22.44 1.03 -21.31
C ALA A 598 21.17 1.34 -20.49
N ALA A 599 21.19 1.12 -19.17
CA ALA A 599 20.07 1.46 -18.31
C ALA A 599 19.80 2.97 -18.32
N LEU A 600 20.84 3.79 -18.16
CA LEU A 600 20.73 5.26 -18.21
C LEU A 600 20.24 5.75 -19.57
N LYS A 601 20.80 5.21 -20.67
CA LYS A 601 20.39 5.48 -22.05
C LYS A 601 18.91 5.22 -22.28
N HIS A 602 18.37 4.15 -21.69
CA HIS A 602 16.94 3.84 -21.79
C HIS A 602 16.05 4.64 -20.84
N GLY A 603 16.61 5.55 -20.03
CA GLY A 603 15.89 6.43 -19.13
C GLY A 603 15.62 5.82 -17.75
N PHE A 604 16.18 4.65 -17.44
CA PHE A 604 16.19 4.16 -16.07
C PHE A 604 17.12 5.03 -15.24
N ARG A 605 16.73 5.34 -14.01
CA ARG A 605 17.54 6.20 -13.13
C ARG A 605 17.82 5.51 -11.80
N PRO A 606 19.02 5.66 -11.23
CA PRO A 606 19.25 5.26 -9.86
C PRO A 606 18.30 5.99 -8.93
N ARG A 607 17.97 5.35 -7.81
CA ARG A 607 17.17 5.99 -6.78
C ARG A 607 17.98 7.15 -6.19
N ALA A 608 17.40 8.35 -6.16
CA ALA A 608 18.03 9.47 -5.46
C ALA A 608 18.16 9.10 -3.97
N PRO A 609 19.30 9.37 -3.32
CA PRO A 609 19.39 9.20 -1.88
C PRO A 609 18.30 10.06 -1.22
N ASN A 610 17.47 9.44 -0.39
CA ASN A 610 16.41 10.11 0.35
C ASN A 610 17.02 11.33 1.08
N GLY A 611 16.82 12.55 0.57
CA GLY A 611 17.33 13.78 1.18
C GLY A 611 17.79 14.91 0.25
N MET A 612 17.99 14.68 -1.05
CA MET A 612 18.25 15.79 -1.99
C MET A 612 17.01 16.11 -2.84
N PRO A 613 16.48 17.35 -2.79
CA PRO A 613 15.64 17.83 -3.87
C PRO A 613 16.50 17.85 -5.13
N VAL A 614 16.01 17.20 -6.20
CA VAL A 614 16.51 17.45 -7.55
C VAL A 614 16.42 18.97 -7.75
N ARG A 615 17.56 19.61 -7.98
CA ARG A 615 17.66 21.02 -8.33
C ARG A 615 17.02 21.19 -9.71
N ARG A 616 15.68 21.26 -9.76
CA ARG A 616 14.98 21.81 -10.91
C ARG A 616 15.16 23.32 -10.82
N THR A 617 16.05 23.84 -11.66
CA THR A 617 16.08 25.25 -12.02
C THR A 617 14.73 25.57 -12.67
N ILE A 618 13.76 26.03 -11.88
CA ILE A 618 12.54 26.67 -12.39
C ILE A 618 12.67 28.13 -11.96
N SER A 619 13.20 28.92 -12.88
CA SER A 619 12.95 30.36 -12.91
C SER A 619 11.46 30.61 -13.16
N SER A 620 10.94 31.65 -12.51
CA SER A 620 9.65 32.32 -12.76
C SER A 620 8.38 31.47 -12.72
N VAL A 621 7.57 31.68 -11.68
CA VAL A 621 6.35 32.52 -11.72
C VAL A 621 5.78 32.51 -10.29
N VAL A 622 5.93 33.65 -9.62
CA VAL A 622 5.13 34.04 -8.46
C VAL A 622 3.98 34.86 -9.04
N GLU A 623 2.72 34.52 -8.73
CA GLU A 623 1.70 35.49 -8.29
C GLU A 623 0.33 34.89 -7.96
N ARG A 624 -0.12 35.25 -6.75
CA ARG A 624 -1.48 35.61 -6.25
C ARG A 624 -2.65 34.61 -6.33
N ALA A 625 -3.17 34.29 -5.15
CA ALA A 625 -4.61 34.14 -4.88
C ALA A 625 -4.94 34.83 -3.52
N PRO A 626 -6.16 35.37 -3.35
CA PRO A 626 -6.44 36.48 -2.42
C PRO A 626 -6.89 36.07 -1.01
N ASP A 627 -6.67 37.00 -0.08
CA ASP A 627 -7.22 37.02 1.28
C ASP A 627 -8.73 37.29 1.28
N ASN A 628 -9.49 36.51 2.05
CA ASN A 628 -10.44 36.99 3.08
C ASN A 628 -11.33 35.85 3.58
N CYS A 629 -11.32 35.60 4.89
CA CYS A 629 -12.54 35.36 5.67
C CYS A 629 -12.23 35.42 7.18
N VAL A 630 -12.82 36.43 7.83
CA VAL A 630 -12.84 36.62 9.28
C VAL A 630 -14.01 35.82 9.86
N VAL A 631 -13.74 34.86 10.76
CA VAL A 631 -14.67 34.44 11.84
C VAL A 631 -13.87 33.89 13.04
N VAL A 632 -13.95 34.58 14.18
CA VAL A 632 -13.62 34.15 15.57
C VAL A 632 -14.56 35.02 16.47
N PRO A 633 -15.13 34.59 17.64
CA PRO A 633 -14.66 33.63 18.66
C PRO A 633 -15.71 32.61 19.16
N GLY A 634 -15.41 31.56 19.93
CA GLY A 634 -14.24 31.03 20.67
C GLY A 634 -14.67 29.66 21.25
N LEU A 635 -13.88 28.74 21.81
CA LEU A 635 -12.51 28.51 22.30
C LEU A 635 -12.24 27.02 21.88
N MET A 636 -11.08 26.47 21.53
CA MET A 636 -9.80 26.48 22.25
C MET A 636 -8.71 25.77 21.40
N HIS A 637 -8.44 26.20 20.16
CA HIS A 637 -7.26 25.70 19.43
C HIS A 637 -6.51 26.86 18.75
N LEU A 638 -5.30 27.14 19.23
CA LEU A 638 -4.35 27.98 18.50
C LEU A 638 -4.00 27.26 17.19
N PRO A 639 -4.04 27.94 16.02
CA PRO A 639 -3.55 27.37 14.77
C PRO A 639 -2.11 26.88 14.95
N HIS A 640 -1.80 25.70 14.38
CA HIS A 640 -0.50 25.03 14.56
C HIS A 640 0.70 25.91 14.14
N SER A 641 0.52 26.77 13.14
CA SER A 641 1.51 27.77 12.69
C SER A 641 1.80 28.84 13.74
N THR A 642 0.75 29.37 14.38
CA THR A 642 0.84 30.40 15.43
C THR A 642 1.48 29.85 16.70
N LEU A 643 1.11 28.63 17.11
CA LEU A 643 1.70 27.96 18.27
C LEU A 643 3.21 27.73 18.11
N LYS A 644 3.64 27.34 16.90
CA LYS A 644 5.05 27.15 16.56
C LYS A 644 5.85 28.46 16.63
N GLN A 645 5.31 29.56 16.10
CA GLN A 645 5.95 30.87 16.16
C GLN A 645 6.11 31.36 17.61
N GLU A 646 5.05 31.25 18.41
CA GLU A 646 5.08 31.70 19.80
C GLU A 646 6.03 30.85 20.66
N PHE A 647 6.04 29.53 20.45
CA PHE A 647 7.01 28.63 21.10
C PHE A 647 8.46 29.03 20.79
N VAL A 648 8.81 29.23 19.52
CA VAL A 648 10.18 29.62 19.10
C VAL A 648 10.59 30.93 19.76
N LYS A 649 9.71 31.95 19.72
CA LYS A 649 9.96 33.26 20.33
C LYS A 649 10.27 33.14 21.82
N LYS A 650 9.42 32.43 22.57
CA LYS A 650 9.58 32.24 24.02
C LYS A 650 10.81 31.38 24.35
N TRP A 651 11.10 30.37 23.54
CA TRP A 651 12.23 29.48 23.77
C TRP A 651 13.57 30.17 23.52
N ILE A 652 13.69 31.01 22.48
CA ILE A 652 14.88 31.84 22.24
C ILE A 652 15.16 32.74 23.46
N MET A 653 14.13 33.41 24.00
CA MET A 653 14.28 34.24 25.20
C MET A 653 14.76 33.42 26.42
N GLY A 654 14.24 32.20 26.58
CA GLY A 654 14.66 31.28 27.64
C GLY A 654 16.12 30.83 27.49
N LEU A 655 16.53 30.46 26.28
CA LEU A 655 17.91 30.05 25.98
C LEU A 655 18.91 31.18 26.12
N GLN A 656 18.54 32.42 25.75
CA GLN A 656 19.37 33.61 25.97
C GLN A 656 19.65 33.81 27.46
N ARG A 657 18.63 33.72 28.33
CA ARG A 657 18.80 33.80 29.79
C ARG A 657 19.71 32.68 30.34
N CYS A 658 19.58 31.45 29.84
CA CYS A 658 20.46 30.35 30.23
C CYS A 658 21.94 30.60 29.85
N LYS A 659 22.20 31.29 28.72
CA LYS A 659 23.56 31.60 28.24
C LYS A 659 24.29 32.64 29.11
N PHE A 660 23.55 33.51 29.80
CA PHE A 660 24.09 34.52 30.73
C PHE A 660 24.32 33.99 32.15
N SER A 661 23.80 32.81 32.52
CA SER A 661 23.74 32.38 33.92
C SER A 661 24.98 31.63 34.45
N ASN A 662 25.86 31.04 33.61
CA ASN A 662 27.18 30.54 34.06
C ASN A 662 28.03 30.00 32.87
N LYS A 663 29.31 30.36 32.74
CA LYS A 663 30.21 29.79 31.71
C LYS A 663 30.71 28.37 32.02
N ASN A 664 30.54 27.88 33.26
CA ASN A 664 31.08 26.59 33.74
C ASN A 664 30.01 25.50 34.00
N MET A 665 28.94 25.41 33.20
CA MET A 665 27.95 24.34 33.35
C MET A 665 28.43 22.99 32.78
N SER A 666 28.22 21.91 33.52
CA SER A 666 28.39 20.52 33.06
C SER A 666 27.38 20.14 31.96
N ILE A 667 27.68 19.09 31.20
CA ILE A 667 26.78 18.59 30.13
C ILE A 667 25.39 18.23 30.68
N PHE A 668 25.34 17.66 31.88
CA PHE A 668 24.08 17.28 32.53
C PHE A 668 23.22 18.51 32.89
N GLU A 669 23.83 19.55 33.44
CA GLU A 669 23.15 20.79 33.79
C GLU A 669 22.67 21.55 32.54
N ARG A 670 23.47 21.56 31.46
CA ARG A 670 23.05 22.14 30.17
C ARG A 670 21.83 21.42 29.61
N LYS A 671 21.81 20.08 29.66
CA LYS A 671 20.66 19.27 29.24
C LYS A 671 19.42 19.58 30.09
N LYS A 672 19.57 19.72 31.41
CA LYS A 672 18.46 20.08 32.31
C LYS A 672 17.93 21.47 32.00
N ALA A 673 18.81 22.46 31.79
CA ALA A 673 18.43 23.84 31.47
C ALA A 673 17.72 23.96 30.11
N ILE A 674 18.21 23.27 29.08
CA ILE A 674 17.56 23.25 27.75
C ILE A 674 16.16 22.66 27.84
N LYS A 675 16.01 21.54 28.57
CA LYS A 675 14.71 20.89 28.79
C LYS A 675 13.75 21.83 29.53
N LEU A 676 14.19 22.40 30.65
CA LEU A 676 13.39 23.32 31.47
C LEU A 676 12.94 24.56 30.69
N SER A 677 13.86 25.13 29.90
CA SER A 677 13.58 26.27 29.03
C SER A 677 12.54 25.93 27.96
N ALA A 678 12.62 24.73 27.36
CA ALA A 678 11.66 24.28 26.37
C ALA A 678 10.27 24.01 26.99
N ASP A 679 10.22 23.36 28.16
CA ASP A 679 8.96 23.06 28.86
C ASP A 679 8.26 24.37 29.31
N THR A 680 9.03 25.35 29.77
CA THR A 680 8.53 26.69 30.14
C THR A 680 8.05 27.48 28.92
N ALA A 681 8.77 27.41 27.80
CA ALA A 681 8.37 28.07 26.56
C ALA A 681 7.07 27.46 25.99
N MET A 682 6.93 26.14 26.05
CA MET A 682 5.72 25.42 25.65
C MET A 682 4.52 25.81 26.51
N ALA A 683 4.68 25.87 27.84
CA ALA A 683 3.62 26.31 28.75
C ALA A 683 3.26 27.79 28.56
N SER A 684 4.25 28.66 28.38
CA SER A 684 4.05 30.11 28.14
C SER A 684 3.37 30.40 26.80
N ALA A 685 3.64 29.61 25.75
CA ALA A 685 2.97 29.75 24.45
C ALA A 685 1.46 29.49 24.52
N ARG A 686 0.99 28.77 25.55
CA ARG A 686 -0.43 28.55 25.85
C ARG A 686 -1.05 29.58 26.79
N LYS A 687 -0.27 30.59 27.20
CA LYS A 687 -0.73 31.71 28.05
C LYS A 687 -1.41 31.27 29.36
N GLY A 688 -1.11 30.07 29.86
CA GLY A 688 -1.75 29.53 31.07
C GLY A 688 -3.23 29.17 30.91
N LEU A 689 -3.75 29.05 29.68
CA LEU A 689 -5.16 28.75 29.41
C LEU A 689 -5.52 27.29 29.74
N THR A 690 -4.55 26.37 29.67
CA THR A 690 -4.75 24.94 29.95
C THR A 690 -4.28 24.56 31.35
N CYS A 691 -4.90 23.54 31.95
CA CYS A 691 -4.50 23.01 33.25
C CYS A 691 -3.06 22.49 33.25
N TRP A 692 -2.62 21.81 32.18
CA TRP A 692 -1.24 21.30 32.08
C TRP A 692 -0.20 22.43 31.97
N SER A 693 -0.53 23.54 31.31
CA SER A 693 0.40 24.68 31.19
C SER A 693 0.56 25.41 32.52
N ARG A 694 -0.53 25.57 33.29
CA ARG A 694 -0.47 26.11 34.66
C ARG A 694 0.35 25.21 35.58
N ALA A 695 0.17 23.88 35.48
CA ALA A 695 0.92 22.92 36.28
C ALA A 695 2.44 22.96 36.00
N LEU A 696 2.85 23.12 34.74
CA LEU A 696 4.26 23.29 34.37
C LEU A 696 4.84 24.62 34.85
N ILE A 697 4.05 25.70 34.84
CA ILE A 697 4.48 27.02 35.33
C ILE A 697 4.61 27.00 36.86
N SER A 698 3.70 26.34 37.58
CA SER A 698 3.72 26.26 39.04
C SER A 698 4.81 25.36 39.60
N ASN A 699 5.28 24.37 38.83
CA ASN A 699 6.34 23.46 39.27
C ASN A 699 7.25 23.03 38.09
N PRO A 700 8.21 23.89 37.70
CA PRO A 700 9.07 23.67 36.54
C PRO A 700 10.00 22.46 36.69
N ASP A 701 10.33 22.07 37.92
CA ASP A 701 11.28 20.98 38.22
C ASP A 701 10.64 19.58 38.21
N ARG A 702 9.33 19.45 37.97
CA ARG A 702 8.64 18.17 38.01
C ARG A 702 9.05 17.28 36.82
N PRO A 703 9.67 16.10 37.03
CA PRO A 703 10.11 15.25 35.94
C PRO A 703 8.91 14.61 35.24
N VAL A 704 8.76 14.85 33.93
CA VAL A 704 7.89 14.03 33.05
C VAL A 704 8.31 12.56 33.18
N PRO A 705 7.41 11.61 33.52
CA PRO A 705 7.79 10.22 33.73
C PRO A 705 8.34 9.59 32.45
N THR A 706 9.64 9.29 32.43
CA THR A 706 10.23 8.44 31.38
C THR A 706 9.91 6.99 31.67
N THR A 707 9.27 6.30 30.73
CA THR A 707 9.00 4.85 30.76
C THR A 707 10.30 4.04 30.68
N THR A 708 11.05 4.01 31.77
CA THR A 708 12.19 3.11 32.01
C THR A 708 12.30 2.84 33.51
N ARG A 709 11.36 2.05 34.06
CA ARG A 709 11.59 1.31 35.30
C ARG A 709 11.30 -0.16 35.00
N ARG A 710 12.35 -0.98 34.94
CA ARG A 710 12.29 -2.45 34.99
C ARG A 710 11.58 -2.84 36.29
N ALA A 711 10.38 -3.37 36.22
CA ALA A 711 9.77 -4.10 37.33
C ALA A 711 10.29 -5.53 37.30
N SER A 712 11.24 -5.86 38.16
CA SER A 712 11.65 -7.24 38.45
C SER A 712 10.53 -7.92 39.26
N LEU A 713 9.76 -8.79 38.62
CA LEU A 713 8.84 -9.70 39.32
C LEU A 713 9.57 -11.01 39.59
N ALA A 714 10.05 -11.14 40.83
CA ALA A 714 10.53 -12.38 41.39
C ALA A 714 9.38 -13.41 41.45
N CYS A 715 9.62 -14.59 40.87
CA CYS A 715 8.70 -15.71 40.82
C CYS A 715 8.57 -16.35 42.21
N LYS A 716 7.45 -16.14 42.91
CA LYS A 716 7.10 -16.94 44.10
C LYS A 716 6.31 -18.18 43.67
N LYS A 717 6.92 -19.34 43.88
CA LYS A 717 6.32 -20.68 43.77
C LYS A 717 5.02 -20.75 44.58
N ILE A 718 3.92 -21.22 43.98
CA ILE A 718 2.75 -21.71 44.71
C ILE A 718 2.48 -23.15 44.30
N VAL A 719 2.38 -23.97 45.34
CA VAL A 719 2.30 -25.42 45.41
C VAL A 719 0.98 -25.94 44.86
N LYS A 720 1.04 -27.06 44.11
CA LYS A 720 -0.12 -27.87 43.69
C LYS A 720 -0.88 -28.36 44.91
N ARG A 721 -2.18 -28.06 45.01
CA ARG A 721 -3.12 -28.82 45.86
C ARG A 721 -4.39 -29.10 45.08
N SER A 722 -4.63 -30.39 44.82
CA SER A 722 -5.83 -30.90 44.19
C SER A 722 -7.03 -30.75 45.12
N ARG A 723 -8.15 -30.23 44.62
CA ARG A 723 -9.48 -30.55 45.13
C ARG A 723 -10.44 -30.78 43.97
N ARG A 724 -10.87 -32.04 43.86
CA ARG A 724 -12.07 -32.49 43.16
C ARG A 724 -13.28 -31.92 43.91
N ILE A 725 -14.29 -31.36 43.24
CA ILE A 725 -15.72 -31.47 43.60
C ILE A 725 -16.61 -31.02 42.43
N ARG A 726 -17.45 -31.98 42.04
CA ARG A 726 -18.79 -32.02 41.41
C ARG A 726 -19.29 -30.89 40.49
N ARG A 727 -19.82 -31.38 39.36
CA ARG A 727 -20.81 -30.74 38.48
C ARG A 727 -22.09 -30.41 39.25
N THR A 728 -22.53 -29.15 39.18
CA THR A 728 -23.94 -28.75 39.29
C THR A 728 -24.23 -27.70 38.21
N ALA A 729 -25.36 -27.89 37.54
CA ALA A 729 -25.80 -27.12 36.40
C ALA A 729 -26.49 -25.78 36.79
N LYS A 730 -26.62 -24.89 35.80
CA LYS A 730 -27.47 -23.69 35.74
C LYS A 730 -27.10 -22.51 36.67
N CYS A 731 -26.20 -21.62 36.19
CA CYS A 731 -26.34 -20.14 36.22
C CYS A 731 -25.10 -19.49 35.56
N GLY A 732 -25.09 -19.35 34.23
CA GLY A 732 -23.86 -19.07 33.45
C GLY A 732 -23.70 -17.67 32.85
N ALA A 733 -24.77 -16.88 32.73
CA ALA A 733 -24.74 -15.63 31.95
C ALA A 733 -24.49 -14.37 32.82
N ALA A 734 -25.21 -14.20 33.93
CA ALA A 734 -25.11 -13.01 34.78
C ALA A 734 -23.72 -12.84 35.43
N ARG A 735 -23.11 -13.95 35.88
CA ARG A 735 -21.79 -13.93 36.53
C ARG A 735 -20.64 -13.64 35.56
N LYS A 736 -20.73 -14.09 34.30
CA LYS A 736 -19.79 -13.72 33.23
C LYS A 736 -19.94 -12.25 32.81
N ARG A 737 -21.16 -11.71 32.77
CA ARG A 737 -21.46 -10.30 32.44
C ARG A 737 -20.87 -9.34 33.48
N GLN A 738 -20.98 -9.68 34.77
CA GLN A 738 -20.43 -8.86 35.86
C GLN A 738 -18.89 -8.91 35.93
N ILE A 739 -18.29 -10.07 35.64
CA ILE A 739 -16.82 -10.21 35.56
C ILE A 739 -16.25 -9.46 34.35
N THR A 740 -16.91 -9.50 33.18
CA THR A 740 -16.40 -8.83 31.97
C THR A 740 -16.55 -7.30 32.06
N ARG A 741 -17.66 -6.81 32.62
CA ARG A 741 -17.87 -5.37 32.90
C ARG A 741 -16.89 -4.85 33.96
N SER A 742 -16.57 -5.65 34.99
CA SER A 742 -15.58 -5.27 35.99
C SER A 742 -14.14 -5.25 35.45
N ILE A 743 -13.80 -6.16 34.53
CA ILE A 743 -12.49 -6.15 33.85
C ILE A 743 -12.36 -4.93 32.95
N ALA A 744 -13.38 -4.60 32.15
CA ALA A 744 -13.37 -3.42 31.29
C ALA A 744 -13.27 -2.12 32.11
N GLN A 745 -14.06 -1.97 33.18
CA GLN A 745 -13.97 -0.84 34.10
C GLN A 745 -12.61 -0.78 34.82
N CYS A 746 -12.03 -1.92 35.19
CA CYS A 746 -10.69 -1.99 35.78
C CYS A 746 -9.59 -1.56 34.78
N LEU A 747 -9.70 -1.98 33.52
CA LEU A 747 -8.78 -1.57 32.46
C LEU A 747 -8.88 -0.08 32.14
N VAL A 748 -10.11 0.47 32.06
CA VAL A 748 -10.33 1.90 31.87
C VAL A 748 -9.76 2.68 33.05
N ARG A 749 -10.09 2.31 34.30
CA ARG A 749 -9.52 2.96 35.51
C ARG A 749 -7.99 2.92 35.53
N LYS A 750 -7.36 1.79 35.17
CA LYS A 750 -5.90 1.68 35.07
C LYS A 750 -5.33 2.59 33.99
N ARG A 751 -5.96 2.65 32.81
CA ARG A 751 -5.53 3.54 31.72
C ARG A 751 -5.71 5.01 32.06
N THR A 752 -6.82 5.38 32.68
CA THR A 752 -7.07 6.73 33.19
C THR A 752 -6.04 7.11 34.24
N GLN A 753 -5.70 6.23 35.19
CA GLN A 753 -4.63 6.50 36.18
C GLN A 753 -3.25 6.69 35.54
N ILE A 754 -2.91 5.89 34.53
CA ILE A 754 -1.67 6.08 33.77
C ILE A 754 -1.69 7.45 33.09
N LEU A 755 -2.79 7.80 32.43
CA LEU A 755 -2.93 9.07 31.74
C LEU A 755 -2.81 10.26 32.70
N LYS A 756 -3.48 10.20 33.86
CA LYS A 756 -3.37 11.19 34.94
C LYS A 756 -1.95 11.40 35.46
N SER A 757 -1.10 10.37 35.37
CA SER A 757 0.32 10.48 35.78
C SER A 757 1.25 11.00 34.69
N LEU A 758 0.83 10.95 33.41
CA LEU A 758 1.64 11.40 32.27
C LEU A 758 1.43 12.88 31.94
N ILE A 759 0.23 13.40 32.18
CA ILE A 759 -0.13 14.79 31.88
C ILE A 759 0.18 15.66 33.12
N PRO A 760 0.95 16.76 32.99
CA PRO A 760 1.18 17.68 34.10
C PRO A 760 -0.16 18.16 34.71
N GLY A 761 -0.37 17.95 36.00
CA GLY A 761 -1.61 18.32 36.70
C GLY A 761 -2.80 17.38 36.43
N GLY A 762 -2.60 16.28 35.69
CA GLY A 762 -3.64 15.32 35.35
C GLY A 762 -4.27 14.63 36.56
N GLU A 763 -3.56 14.57 37.69
CA GLU A 763 -4.10 14.05 38.95
C GLU A 763 -5.29 14.86 39.49
N PHE A 764 -5.42 16.14 39.13
CA PHE A 764 -6.48 17.05 39.57
C PHE A 764 -7.61 17.23 38.54
N MET A 765 -7.54 16.56 37.38
CA MET A 765 -8.52 16.68 36.30
C MET A 765 -9.62 15.61 36.41
N ASP A 766 -10.86 15.96 36.04
CA ASP A 766 -11.90 14.96 35.76
C ASP A 766 -11.61 14.22 34.44
N GLU A 767 -12.34 13.14 34.15
CA GLU A 767 -12.03 12.26 33.00
C GLU A 767 -12.26 12.94 31.64
N VAL A 768 -13.20 13.87 31.54
CA VAL A 768 -13.52 14.58 30.28
C VAL A 768 -12.45 15.63 30.03
N CYS A 769 -12.15 16.46 31.04
CA CYS A 769 -11.09 17.46 31.00
C CYS A 769 -9.71 16.83 30.72
N LEU A 770 -9.43 15.65 31.30
CA LEU A 770 -8.16 14.93 31.08
C LEU A 770 -7.93 14.59 29.60
N ILE A 771 -8.96 14.20 28.85
CA ILE A 771 -8.83 13.80 27.44
C ILE A 771 -8.57 15.04 26.57
N GLU A 772 -9.28 16.13 26.81
CA GLU A 772 -9.10 17.40 26.08
C GLU A 772 -7.71 17.99 26.33
N GLU A 773 -7.30 18.07 27.60
CA GLU A 773 -5.98 18.53 28.01
C GLU A 773 -4.86 17.62 27.46
N THR A 774 -5.11 16.31 27.35
CA THR A 774 -4.18 15.36 26.73
C THR A 774 -3.96 15.67 25.25
N LEU A 775 -5.03 15.92 24.49
CA LEU A 775 -4.94 16.22 23.05
C LEU A 775 -4.19 17.53 22.80
N ASP A 776 -4.45 18.55 23.62
CA ASP A 776 -3.76 19.83 23.52
C ASP A 776 -2.27 19.73 23.93
N TYR A 777 -1.97 18.95 24.97
CA TYR A 777 -0.60 18.69 25.41
C TYR A 777 0.21 17.91 24.36
N ILE A 778 -0.38 16.88 23.73
CA ILE A 778 0.27 16.13 22.63
C ILE A 778 0.60 17.06 21.46
N THR A 779 -0.31 17.96 21.11
CA THR A 779 -0.09 18.93 20.03
C THR A 779 1.06 19.87 20.36
N SER A 780 1.13 20.33 21.60
CA SER A 780 2.20 21.22 22.08
C SER A 780 3.56 20.51 22.14
N LEU A 781 3.59 19.25 22.58
CA LEU A 781 4.79 18.40 22.58
C LEU A 781 5.31 18.13 21.17
N ARG A 782 4.42 17.91 20.19
CA ARG A 782 4.82 17.73 18.78
C ARG A 782 5.52 18.99 18.26
N VAL A 783 4.95 20.17 18.52
CA VAL A 783 5.56 21.45 18.15
C VAL A 783 6.95 21.61 18.79
N GLN A 784 7.08 21.35 20.09
CA GLN A 784 8.36 21.40 20.80
C GLN A 784 9.39 20.48 20.12
N VAL A 785 9.04 19.22 19.88
CA VAL A 785 9.94 18.22 19.27
C VAL A 785 10.31 18.61 17.83
N ASP A 786 9.37 19.07 17.02
CA ASP A 786 9.61 19.42 15.61
C ASP A 786 10.52 20.65 15.48
N VAL A 787 10.34 21.65 16.34
CA VAL A 787 11.22 22.83 16.41
C VAL A 787 12.62 22.42 16.86
N MET A 788 12.73 21.62 17.91
CA MET A 788 14.02 21.13 18.41
C MET A 788 14.77 20.30 17.37
N ARG A 789 14.07 19.42 16.63
CA ARG A 789 14.66 18.65 15.52
C ARG A 789 15.12 19.57 14.39
N SER A 790 14.31 20.54 13.99
CA SER A 790 14.65 21.48 12.92
C SER A 790 15.93 22.26 13.25
N LEU A 791 16.06 22.71 14.50
CA LEU A 791 17.26 23.38 15.01
C LEU A 791 18.48 22.46 15.05
N ALA A 792 18.32 21.21 15.53
CA ALA A 792 19.41 20.23 15.52
C ALA A 792 19.90 19.94 14.09
N SER A 793 18.98 19.83 13.13
CA SER A 793 19.31 19.66 11.70
C SER A 793 19.94 20.90 11.08
N ALA A 794 19.60 22.11 11.56
CA ALA A 794 20.23 23.36 11.11
C ALA A 794 21.63 23.54 11.71
N SER A 795 21.84 23.17 12.97
CA SER A 795 23.17 23.25 13.61
C SER A 795 24.14 22.25 13.01
N VAL A 796 23.69 21.05 12.63
CA VAL A 796 24.51 20.08 11.90
C VAL A 796 24.95 20.65 10.54
N ARG A 797 24.06 21.33 9.82
CA ARG A 797 24.39 22.01 8.55
C ARG A 797 25.35 23.19 8.71
N ALA A 798 25.25 23.94 9.82
CA ALA A 798 26.13 25.09 10.08
C ALA A 798 27.52 24.70 10.62
N SER A 799 27.74 23.43 10.98
CA SER A 799 29.03 22.92 11.46
C SER A 799 29.81 22.13 10.40
N GLU A 800 29.27 22.04 9.18
CA GLU A 800 30.02 21.59 8.01
C GLU A 800 30.89 22.75 7.50
N PRO A 801 32.22 22.57 7.34
CA PRO A 801 33.07 23.60 6.76
C PRO A 801 32.61 23.86 5.31
N HIS A 802 32.36 25.13 4.98
CA HIS A 802 32.18 25.56 3.60
C HIS A 802 33.50 25.32 2.85
N ASN A 803 33.53 24.26 2.05
CA ASN A 803 34.44 24.08 0.93
C ASN A 803 33.64 24.14 -0.37
#